data_AF-A0A7W8AFJ3-F1
#
_entry.id   AF-A0A7W8AFJ3-F1
#
_cell.length_a   1.000
_cell.length_b   1.000
_cell.length_c   1.000
_cell.angle_alpha   90.00
_cell.angle_beta   90.00
_cell.angle_gamma   90.00
#
_symmetry.space_group_name_H-M   'P 1'
#
loop_
_entity.id
_entity.type
_entity.pdbx_description
1 polymer ?
#
loop_
_entity_poly.entity_id
_entity_poly.type
_entity_poly.pdbx_seq_one_letter_code
_entity_poly.pdbx_strand_id
1 'polypeptide(L)'
;MKRAKKNQDPTAGDTDTTPVEGPIPLVAQSHPDLSKGATVYLRPAILPHPGRDVIRRVVISPRPRTPSPFGGRMGDHTIAWQVHLDALKAVLHNLTLPEAINKVQTLYDGATAWMSKLDSTQMKLFLWLEDHEDRAPRLEDAAHRTVTGLDLARRVLVDGPRKKKDGSMETQDEVHARAADTLGVAVAHYLAYVNYLPYATVFNPSARGSIGSGEGRYRNLLIAHERHSLHLDRLAHQREEDAKLAAEQMDTEQPGQPAQPKPQPPKDPDPPYTADQVKDALWRMFSYDAALRESGIVFLLDPEAAKVPRASYEELSTLAENLEKLVSGVGSVAMTPTDVETKAETIAQRYARPTDDQELFHAAKAIKTAARSVVGLSPGTGKQRLRELRDGEGRHIGTSLSRALLSVQAIEALAKDAAARVEAIIPTLVHEHQSLVAAAYPRSVTYSGFFGASAAEAAKAKLTAELRRLFPKADLGKEAVTKLLTRIAAAWTTMSALPDATAGSNAWVDDAANDPLVVTFTAGQPLVVNGRAPAPPGVTGMGCHTTAWVVQCGALSRQLARAANEDRAMETVRQLVADDLKSEVMKLDRLLPIIQLEGGQLDELFDAALEALTAATAGEAATAYLSFRNLLPFATVDTGDRGGHGEKTDAGLKETYDAKALADTVSLVAEDLAMLRAQSYGARLSKIATGLRKSLKEGETYWGSPTALREAVTASASRLNALARDLRRGSVPDATKVISAARWDEHNRLYNLFHS
;
A
#
# COMPACT_ATOMS: atom_id res chain seq x y z
N MET A 1 -16.32 -38.80 -9.60
CA MET A 1 -17.29 -38.77 -8.48
C MET A 1 -18.48 -37.90 -8.88
N LYS A 2 -19.62 -38.52 -9.20
CA LYS A 2 -20.87 -37.85 -9.58
C LYS A 2 -21.64 -37.45 -8.31
N ARG A 3 -21.96 -36.17 -8.13
CA ARG A 3 -22.86 -35.70 -7.05
C ARG A 3 -24.30 -35.77 -7.51
N ALA A 4 -25.11 -36.53 -6.77
CA ALA A 4 -26.55 -36.64 -6.93
C ALA A 4 -27.24 -35.37 -6.43
N LYS A 5 -28.12 -34.79 -7.25
CA LYS A 5 -29.13 -33.80 -6.83
C LYS A 5 -30.27 -34.55 -6.15
N LYS A 6 -30.56 -34.20 -4.90
CA LYS A 6 -31.73 -34.68 -4.16
C LYS A 6 -32.77 -33.57 -4.21
N ASN A 7 -33.83 -33.79 -5.00
CA ASN A 7 -35.01 -32.94 -5.00
C ASN A 7 -35.79 -33.21 -3.70
N GLN A 8 -36.10 -32.14 -2.96
CA GLN A 8 -37.18 -32.11 -1.99
C GLN A 8 -38.20 -31.09 -2.49
N ASP A 9 -39.43 -31.54 -2.71
CA ASP A 9 -40.60 -30.68 -2.92
C ASP A 9 -40.90 -29.87 -1.65
N PRO A 10 -41.11 -28.56 -1.74
CA PRO A 10 -41.85 -27.83 -0.74
C PRO A 10 -43.33 -27.77 -1.14
N THR A 11 -44.18 -28.13 -0.19
CA THR A 11 -45.62 -27.93 -0.18
C THR A 11 -45.99 -26.48 -0.48
N ALA A 12 -46.93 -26.29 -1.40
CA ALA A 12 -47.51 -25.02 -1.78
C ALA A 12 -48.15 -24.29 -0.58
N GLY A 13 -47.55 -23.18 -0.19
CA GLY A 13 -48.20 -22.09 0.51
C GLY A 13 -48.14 -20.87 -0.38
N ASP A 14 -49.30 -20.35 -0.79
CA ASP A 14 -49.46 -19.08 -1.48
C ASP A 14 -48.83 -17.96 -0.66
N THR A 15 -47.63 -17.54 -1.02
CA THR A 15 -47.17 -16.18 -0.81
C THR A 15 -46.94 -15.58 -2.18
N ASP A 16 -47.93 -14.82 -2.62
CA ASP A 16 -47.84 -13.86 -3.72
C ASP A 16 -46.75 -12.82 -3.36
N THR A 17 -45.49 -13.19 -3.54
CA THR A 17 -44.37 -12.27 -3.57
C THR A 17 -44.04 -12.05 -5.02
N THR A 18 -44.78 -11.14 -5.64
CA THR A 18 -44.28 -10.43 -6.81
C THR A 18 -42.84 -9.99 -6.50
N PRO A 19 -41.83 -10.36 -7.31
CA PRO A 19 -40.48 -9.89 -7.11
C PRO A 19 -40.54 -8.37 -7.12
N VAL A 20 -40.14 -7.72 -6.03
CA VAL A 20 -39.99 -6.27 -6.01
C VAL A 20 -38.87 -5.95 -6.98
N GLU A 21 -39.23 -5.60 -8.21
CA GLU A 21 -38.30 -5.15 -9.26
C GLU A 21 -37.76 -3.77 -8.86
N GLY A 22 -36.74 -3.76 -8.00
CA GLY A 22 -36.03 -2.57 -7.59
C GLY A 22 -34.77 -2.91 -6.82
N PRO A 23 -33.75 -2.03 -6.85
CA PRO A 23 -32.54 -2.23 -6.06
C PRO A 23 -32.92 -2.32 -4.58
N ILE A 24 -32.43 -3.37 -3.91
CA ILE A 24 -32.65 -3.58 -2.48
C ILE A 24 -31.62 -2.72 -1.73
N PRO A 25 -32.01 -1.97 -0.67
CA PRO A 25 -31.06 -1.28 0.18
C PRO A 25 -29.99 -2.25 0.68
N LEU A 26 -28.73 -1.81 0.73
CA LEU A 26 -27.65 -2.66 1.24
C LEU A 26 -27.71 -2.70 2.77
N VAL A 27 -27.44 -3.87 3.34
CA VAL A 27 -27.46 -4.07 4.79
C VAL A 27 -26.15 -4.72 5.22
N ALA A 28 -25.50 -4.16 6.24
CA ALA A 28 -24.31 -4.76 6.82
C ALA A 28 -24.64 -6.15 7.42
N GLN A 29 -24.26 -7.20 6.71
CA GLN A 29 -24.50 -8.60 7.08
C GLN A 29 -23.28 -9.48 6.80
N SER A 30 -23.17 -10.61 7.51
CA SER A 30 -22.10 -11.59 7.30
C SER A 30 -22.34 -12.40 6.03
N HIS A 31 -21.31 -12.57 5.21
CA HIS A 31 -21.35 -13.43 4.01
C HIS A 31 -20.31 -14.56 4.12
N PRO A 32 -20.65 -15.71 4.74
CA PRO A 32 -19.71 -16.81 4.99
C PRO A 32 -19.29 -17.57 3.72
N ASP A 33 -20.02 -17.38 2.63
CA ASP A 33 -19.85 -18.02 1.32
C ASP A 33 -18.90 -17.24 0.39
N LEU A 34 -18.38 -16.08 0.82
CA LEU A 34 -17.41 -15.30 0.07
C LEU A 34 -16.16 -16.12 -0.28
N SER A 35 -15.69 -15.97 -1.52
CA SER A 35 -14.47 -16.63 -1.99
C SER A 35 -13.24 -16.23 -1.15
N LYS A 36 -12.21 -17.09 -1.10
CA LYS A 36 -10.94 -16.80 -0.39
C LYS A 36 -10.28 -15.48 -0.80
N GLY A 37 -10.53 -15.00 -2.02
CA GLY A 37 -10.04 -13.72 -2.54
C GLY A 37 -10.79 -12.49 -2.01
N ALA A 38 -11.79 -12.68 -1.13
CA ALA A 38 -12.48 -11.61 -0.40
C ALA A 38 -12.07 -11.55 1.08
N THR A 39 -11.20 -12.45 1.55
CA THR A 39 -10.75 -12.51 2.94
C THR A 39 -9.77 -11.37 3.24
N VAL A 40 -10.06 -10.59 4.28
CA VAL A 40 -9.19 -9.48 4.72
C VAL A 40 -7.99 -10.01 5.51
N TYR A 41 -6.82 -10.00 4.87
CA TYR A 41 -5.53 -10.36 5.49
C TYR A 41 -4.77 -9.17 6.09
N LEU A 42 -5.25 -7.93 5.88
CA LEU A 42 -4.67 -6.74 6.50
C LEU A 42 -4.79 -6.86 8.03
N ARG A 43 -3.72 -6.49 8.73
CA ARG A 43 -3.63 -6.49 10.19
C ARG A 43 -2.92 -5.21 10.66
N PRO A 44 -3.67 -4.12 10.85
CA PRO A 44 -3.19 -2.92 11.52
C PRO A 44 -2.84 -3.23 12.98
N ALA A 45 -1.77 -2.63 13.49
CA ALA A 45 -1.47 -2.62 14.91
C ALA A 45 -1.79 -1.25 15.51
N ILE A 46 -2.55 -1.24 16.60
CA ILE A 46 -2.85 -0.03 17.38
C ILE A 46 -1.96 -0.08 18.61
N LEU A 47 -1.04 0.87 18.73
CA LEU A 47 -0.01 0.88 19.77
C LEU A 47 -0.26 2.05 20.74
N PRO A 48 -0.73 1.77 21.97
CA PRO A 48 -0.85 2.76 23.02
C PRO A 48 0.50 3.36 23.41
N HIS A 49 0.50 4.57 23.95
CA HIS A 49 1.68 5.21 24.49
C HIS A 49 2.04 4.60 25.86
N PRO A 50 3.31 4.25 26.12
CA PRO A 50 3.73 3.82 27.45
C PRO A 50 3.48 4.92 28.49
N GLY A 51 2.67 4.65 29.51
CA GLY A 51 2.38 5.61 30.58
C GLY A 51 1.44 6.77 30.22
N ARG A 52 0.78 6.74 29.04
CA ARG A 52 -0.35 7.62 28.73
C ARG A 52 -1.48 6.81 28.12
N ASP A 53 -2.71 7.10 28.49
CA ASP A 53 -3.89 6.40 27.96
C ASP A 53 -4.29 6.88 26.56
N VAL A 54 -3.33 7.03 25.65
CA VAL A 54 -3.57 7.49 24.27
C VAL A 54 -2.84 6.62 23.28
N ILE A 55 -3.36 6.51 22.06
CA ILE A 55 -2.71 5.84 20.94
C ILE A 55 -1.52 6.69 20.52
N ARG A 56 -0.33 6.12 20.65
CA ARG A 56 0.89 6.72 20.12
C ARG A 56 0.99 6.47 18.63
N ARG A 57 0.76 5.22 18.19
CA ARG A 57 1.10 4.81 16.83
C ARG A 57 0.04 3.88 16.25
N VAL A 58 -0.26 4.08 14.97
CA VAL A 58 -1.10 3.17 14.17
C VAL A 58 -0.25 2.63 13.02
N VAL A 59 0.10 1.36 13.09
CA VAL A 59 0.94 0.70 12.09
C VAL A 59 0.07 -0.02 11.10
N ILE A 60 0.12 0.39 9.84
CA ILE A 60 -0.60 -0.25 8.75
C ILE A 60 0.42 -0.59 7.68
N SER A 61 0.64 -1.89 7.47
CA SER A 61 1.57 -2.34 6.45
C SER A 61 1.08 -1.96 5.05
N PRO A 62 1.94 -1.39 4.19
CA PRO A 62 1.56 -0.98 2.84
C PRO A 62 1.48 -2.15 1.84
N ARG A 63 1.89 -3.37 2.24
CA ARG A 63 2.01 -4.55 1.36
C ARG A 63 0.76 -5.43 1.32
N PRO A 64 0.22 -5.93 2.44
CA PRO A 64 -1.14 -6.45 2.44
C PRO A 64 -2.07 -5.36 1.92
N ARG A 65 -2.73 -5.64 0.82
CA ARG A 65 -3.84 -4.81 0.39
C ARG A 65 -5.12 -5.42 0.94
N THR A 66 -6.10 -4.55 1.12
CA THR A 66 -7.48 -4.99 1.21
C THR A 66 -7.82 -5.80 -0.04
N PRO A 67 -8.73 -6.78 0.05
CA PRO A 67 -9.07 -7.58 -1.11
C PRO A 67 -9.66 -6.68 -2.20
N SER A 68 -9.33 -6.98 -3.45
CA SER A 68 -9.85 -6.17 -4.57
C SER A 68 -11.35 -6.43 -4.76
N PRO A 69 -12.16 -5.40 -5.11
CA PRO A 69 -13.53 -5.63 -5.57
C PRO A 69 -13.55 -6.54 -6.81
N PHE A 70 -12.50 -6.50 -7.63
CA PHE A 70 -12.37 -7.29 -8.86
C PHE A 70 -11.68 -8.66 -8.64
N GLY A 71 -11.78 -9.20 -7.42
CA GLY A 71 -11.21 -10.49 -7.05
C GLY A 71 -9.68 -10.50 -7.08
N GLY A 72 -9.09 -11.27 -8.01
CA GLY A 72 -7.63 -11.42 -8.12
C GLY A 72 -6.91 -10.32 -8.90
N ARG A 73 -7.65 -9.35 -9.46
CA ARG A 73 -7.09 -8.25 -10.25
C ARG A 73 -7.14 -6.96 -9.46
N MET A 74 -6.08 -6.14 -9.52
CA MET A 74 -6.04 -4.83 -8.89
C MET A 74 -6.72 -3.78 -9.78
N GLY A 75 -7.61 -2.98 -9.20
CA GLY A 75 -8.16 -1.79 -9.85
C GLY A 75 -7.27 -0.55 -9.68
N ASP A 76 -7.69 0.56 -10.28
CA ASP A 76 -7.16 1.89 -9.99
C ASP A 76 -7.83 2.48 -8.77
N HIS A 77 -7.03 3.04 -7.86
CA HIS A 77 -7.53 3.87 -6.79
C HIS A 77 -7.71 5.30 -7.30
N THR A 78 -8.92 5.86 -7.16
CA THR A 78 -9.19 7.26 -7.56
C THR A 78 -8.51 8.24 -6.60
N ILE A 79 -8.45 7.90 -5.32
CA ILE A 79 -7.65 8.56 -4.31
C ILE A 79 -6.56 7.58 -3.90
N ALA A 80 -5.31 8.02 -3.90
CA ALA A 80 -4.18 7.18 -3.55
C ALA A 80 -4.42 6.43 -2.21
N TRP A 81 -4.20 5.11 -2.22
CA TRP A 81 -4.50 4.25 -1.07
C TRP A 81 -3.79 4.72 0.21
N GLN A 82 -2.56 5.21 0.09
CA GLN A 82 -1.80 5.77 1.20
C GLN A 82 -2.46 6.98 1.84
N VAL A 83 -3.22 7.80 1.11
CA VAL A 83 -3.95 8.93 1.70
C VAL A 83 -5.03 8.43 2.66
N HIS A 84 -5.75 7.37 2.31
CA HIS A 84 -6.72 6.76 3.23
C HIS A 84 -6.04 6.21 4.49
N LEU A 85 -4.90 5.53 4.31
CA LEU A 85 -4.13 5.00 5.45
C LEU A 85 -3.61 6.11 6.35
N ASP A 86 -3.03 7.16 5.77
CA ASP A 86 -2.41 8.27 6.49
C ASP A 86 -3.47 9.16 7.15
N ALA A 87 -4.62 9.40 6.52
CA ALA A 87 -5.75 10.09 7.14
C ALA A 87 -6.27 9.33 8.36
N LEU A 88 -6.38 7.99 8.28
CA LEU A 88 -6.80 7.19 9.41
C LEU A 88 -5.76 7.22 10.56
N LYS A 89 -4.47 7.13 10.24
CA LYS A 89 -3.39 7.28 11.23
C LYS A 89 -3.47 8.64 11.93
N ALA A 90 -3.62 9.72 11.17
CA ALA A 90 -3.73 11.08 11.68
C ALA A 90 -4.94 11.23 12.62
N VAL A 91 -6.08 10.68 12.21
CA VAL A 91 -7.33 10.77 12.96
C VAL A 91 -7.32 9.97 14.26
N LEU A 92 -6.61 8.84 14.32
CA LEU A 92 -6.54 7.99 15.52
C LEU A 92 -5.39 8.36 16.46
N HIS A 93 -4.39 9.08 15.96
CA HIS A 93 -3.24 9.48 16.75
C HIS A 93 -3.63 10.38 17.93
N ASN A 94 -3.07 10.10 19.10
CA ASN A 94 -3.31 10.82 20.36
C ASN A 94 -4.77 10.78 20.87
N LEU A 95 -5.57 9.81 20.40
CA LEU A 95 -6.87 9.48 20.99
C LEU A 95 -6.72 8.37 22.02
N THR A 96 -7.51 8.39 23.09
CA THR A 96 -7.71 7.22 23.96
C THR A 96 -8.31 6.05 23.16
N LEU A 97 -8.18 4.81 23.62
CA LEU A 97 -8.82 3.66 22.96
C LEU A 97 -10.35 3.83 22.82
N PRO A 98 -11.10 4.27 23.85
CA PRO A 98 -12.53 4.58 23.70
C PRO A 98 -12.83 5.65 22.64
N GLU A 99 -12.07 6.74 22.60
CA GLU A 99 -12.24 7.80 21.61
C GLU A 99 -11.93 7.30 20.19
N ALA A 100 -10.89 6.49 20.03
CA ALA A 100 -10.53 5.89 18.76
C ALA A 100 -11.63 4.94 18.25
N ILE A 101 -12.21 4.09 19.10
CA ILE A 101 -13.35 3.23 18.74
C ILE A 101 -14.53 4.10 18.28
N ASN A 102 -14.87 5.15 19.04
CA ASN A 102 -15.95 6.07 18.68
C ASN A 102 -15.66 6.82 17.37
N LYS A 103 -14.39 7.16 17.12
CA LYS A 103 -13.98 7.86 15.92
C LYS A 103 -14.10 6.98 14.68
N VAL A 104 -13.65 5.73 14.73
CA VAL A 104 -13.87 4.75 13.64
C VAL A 104 -15.36 4.48 13.45
N GLN A 105 -16.13 4.36 14.53
CA GLN A 105 -17.60 4.23 14.45
C GLN A 105 -18.22 5.43 13.72
N THR A 106 -17.83 6.66 14.05
CA THR A 106 -18.33 7.88 13.39
C THR A 106 -18.01 7.90 11.89
N LEU A 107 -16.79 7.51 11.52
CA LEU A 107 -16.40 7.37 10.11
C LEU A 107 -17.25 6.31 9.39
N TYR A 108 -17.68 5.27 10.10
CA TYR A 108 -18.52 4.20 9.59
C TYR A 108 -20.04 4.53 9.59
N ASP A 109 -20.54 5.32 10.52
CA ASP A 109 -21.98 5.64 10.63
C ASP A 109 -22.48 6.42 9.42
N GLY A 110 -21.68 7.37 8.92
CA GLY A 110 -21.97 8.06 7.66
C GLY A 110 -22.04 7.10 6.46
N ALA A 111 -21.33 5.98 6.57
CA ALA A 111 -21.28 4.91 5.59
C ALA A 111 -22.54 4.02 5.64
N THR A 112 -23.01 3.63 6.84
CA THR A 112 -24.29 2.90 6.99
C THR A 112 -25.49 3.73 6.54
N ALA A 113 -25.45 5.04 6.81
CA ALA A 113 -26.55 5.94 6.49
C ALA A 113 -26.89 5.98 4.99
N TRP A 114 -25.90 5.90 4.10
CA TRP A 114 -26.16 5.88 2.65
C TRP A 114 -26.57 4.49 2.15
N MET A 115 -26.02 3.41 2.71
CA MET A 115 -26.36 2.02 2.32
C MET A 115 -27.86 1.73 2.49
N SER A 116 -28.46 2.31 3.53
CA SER A 116 -29.89 2.19 3.83
C SER A 116 -30.83 3.06 2.97
N LYS A 117 -30.29 3.98 2.16
CA LYS A 117 -31.07 5.00 1.41
C LYS A 117 -30.84 4.87 -0.10
N LEU A 118 -31.83 4.32 -0.80
CA LEU A 118 -31.77 4.11 -2.26
C LEU A 118 -31.59 5.41 -3.06
N ASP A 119 -32.10 6.53 -2.54
CA ASP A 119 -32.02 7.84 -3.18
C ASP A 119 -30.74 8.62 -2.84
N SER A 120 -29.90 8.08 -1.94
CA SER A 120 -28.61 8.70 -1.59
C SER A 120 -27.69 8.79 -2.80
N THR A 121 -26.85 9.84 -2.83
CA THR A 121 -25.86 10.02 -3.89
C THR A 121 -24.95 8.79 -3.99
N GLN A 122 -24.44 8.29 -2.86
CA GLN A 122 -23.55 7.13 -2.84
C GLN A 122 -24.21 5.85 -3.34
N MET A 123 -25.50 5.60 -3.03
CA MET A 123 -26.19 4.43 -3.58
C MET A 123 -26.37 4.55 -5.10
N LYS A 124 -26.70 5.75 -5.61
CA LYS A 124 -26.74 5.99 -7.06
C LYS A 124 -25.38 5.75 -7.71
N LEU A 125 -24.30 6.25 -7.09
CA LEU A 125 -22.93 5.99 -7.54
C LEU A 125 -22.61 4.49 -7.54
N PHE A 126 -23.03 3.76 -6.50
CA PHE A 126 -22.85 2.33 -6.36
C PHE A 126 -23.53 1.57 -7.49
N LEU A 127 -24.81 1.83 -7.74
CA LEU A 127 -25.62 1.17 -8.78
C LEU A 127 -25.13 1.47 -10.21
N TRP A 128 -24.33 2.52 -10.39
CA TRP A 128 -23.70 2.84 -11.67
C TRP A 128 -22.42 2.05 -11.96
N LEU A 129 -21.88 1.33 -10.99
CA LEU A 129 -20.74 0.43 -11.19
C LEU A 129 -21.19 -0.83 -11.93
N GLU A 130 -20.38 -1.24 -12.90
CA GLU A 130 -20.61 -2.49 -13.65
C GLU A 130 -20.52 -3.73 -12.75
N ASP A 131 -19.73 -3.67 -11.68
CA ASP A 131 -19.49 -4.77 -10.74
C ASP A 131 -20.31 -4.67 -9.45
N HIS A 132 -21.35 -3.84 -9.39
CA HIS A 132 -22.07 -3.57 -8.13
C HIS A 132 -22.67 -4.83 -7.49
N GLU A 133 -23.17 -5.79 -8.29
CA GLU A 133 -23.72 -7.06 -7.80
C GLU A 133 -22.63 -7.93 -7.12
N ASP A 134 -21.45 -8.04 -7.73
CA ASP A 134 -20.31 -8.77 -7.17
C ASP A 134 -19.66 -8.06 -5.98
N ARG A 135 -19.76 -6.73 -5.95
CA ARG A 135 -19.18 -5.85 -4.93
C ARG A 135 -20.06 -5.77 -3.68
N ALA A 136 -21.38 -5.84 -3.82
CA ALA A 136 -22.34 -5.68 -2.72
C ALA A 136 -22.08 -6.65 -1.55
N PRO A 137 -21.96 -7.97 -1.74
CA PRO A 137 -21.70 -8.91 -0.64
C PRO A 137 -20.38 -8.60 0.10
N ARG A 138 -19.36 -8.14 -0.62
CA ARG A 138 -18.05 -7.79 -0.03
C ARG A 138 -18.13 -6.51 0.80
N LEU A 139 -18.86 -5.51 0.30
CA LEU A 139 -19.12 -4.25 0.99
C LEU A 139 -19.91 -4.51 2.28
N GLU A 140 -20.97 -5.29 2.20
CA GLU A 140 -21.82 -5.67 3.35
C GLU A 140 -21.06 -6.46 4.41
N ASP A 141 -20.25 -7.46 4.01
CA ASP A 141 -19.45 -8.25 4.95
C ASP A 141 -18.36 -7.42 5.62
N ALA A 142 -17.64 -6.58 4.87
CA ALA A 142 -16.65 -5.67 5.43
C ALA A 142 -17.28 -4.67 6.41
N ALA A 143 -18.45 -4.13 6.07
CA ALA A 143 -19.24 -3.25 6.93
C ALA A 143 -19.65 -3.96 8.24
N HIS A 144 -20.23 -5.15 8.13
CA HIS A 144 -20.67 -5.96 9.27
C HIS A 144 -19.52 -6.31 10.23
N ARG A 145 -18.38 -6.75 9.68
CA ARG A 145 -17.20 -7.10 10.48
C ARG A 145 -16.54 -5.89 11.13
N THR A 146 -16.64 -4.71 10.51
CA THR A 146 -16.19 -3.46 11.13
C THR A 146 -16.99 -3.20 12.40
N VAL A 147 -18.33 -3.16 12.33
CA VAL A 147 -19.20 -2.92 13.49
C VAL A 147 -18.99 -3.97 14.57
N THR A 148 -18.99 -5.24 14.18
CA THR A 148 -18.79 -6.35 15.14
C THR A 148 -17.44 -6.23 15.85
N GLY A 149 -16.38 -5.84 15.14
CA GLY A 149 -15.07 -5.61 15.73
C GLY A 149 -15.05 -4.41 16.68
N LEU A 150 -15.70 -3.29 16.33
CA LEU A 150 -15.81 -2.11 17.19
C LEU A 150 -16.60 -2.43 18.48
N ASP A 151 -17.71 -3.14 18.36
CA ASP A 151 -18.50 -3.60 19.50
C ASP A 151 -17.70 -4.54 20.40
N LEU A 152 -16.92 -5.46 19.82
CA LEU A 152 -16.07 -6.36 20.58
C LEU A 152 -14.96 -5.58 21.31
N ALA A 153 -14.31 -4.62 20.66
CA ALA A 153 -13.29 -3.79 21.28
C ALA A 153 -13.87 -2.98 22.46
N ARG A 154 -15.08 -2.43 22.29
CA ARG A 154 -15.80 -1.74 23.36
C ARG A 154 -16.12 -2.67 24.53
N ARG A 155 -16.62 -3.88 24.25
CA ARG A 155 -16.90 -4.89 25.29
C ARG A 155 -15.64 -5.30 26.05
N VAL A 156 -14.50 -5.44 25.37
CA VAL A 156 -13.23 -5.74 26.05
C VAL A 156 -12.90 -4.68 27.09
N LEU A 157 -13.08 -3.40 26.78
CA LEU A 157 -12.83 -2.30 27.72
C LEU A 157 -13.85 -2.27 28.87
N VAL A 158 -15.12 -2.58 28.59
CA VAL A 158 -16.20 -2.58 29.61
C VAL A 158 -16.11 -3.79 30.55
N ASP A 159 -15.86 -4.99 30.01
CA ASP A 159 -15.75 -6.23 30.78
C ASP A 159 -14.55 -6.19 31.74
N GLY A 160 -13.50 -5.43 31.37
CA GLY A 160 -12.29 -5.28 32.16
C GLY A 160 -11.44 -6.56 32.23
N PRO A 161 -10.63 -6.71 33.29
CA PRO A 161 -9.76 -7.86 33.50
C PRO A 161 -10.51 -9.20 33.56
N ARG A 162 -10.00 -10.22 32.86
CA ARG A 162 -10.52 -11.59 32.93
C ARG A 162 -9.57 -12.50 33.72
N LYS A 163 -10.12 -13.60 34.25
CA LYS A 163 -9.32 -14.64 34.90
C LYS A 163 -8.61 -15.49 33.84
N LYS A 164 -7.28 -15.55 33.91
CA LYS A 164 -6.41 -16.36 33.06
C LYS A 164 -6.51 -17.85 33.43
N LYS A 165 -6.00 -18.71 32.56
CA LYS A 165 -6.01 -20.18 32.74
C LYS A 165 -5.26 -20.64 34.00
N ASP A 166 -4.24 -19.90 34.43
CA ASP A 166 -3.47 -20.16 35.66
C ASP A 166 -4.16 -19.65 36.94
N GLY A 167 -5.32 -19.01 36.80
CA GLY A 167 -6.11 -18.47 37.89
C GLY A 167 -5.78 -17.02 38.27
N SER A 168 -4.76 -16.40 37.69
CA SER A 168 -4.46 -14.98 37.86
C SER A 168 -5.46 -14.09 37.11
N MET A 169 -5.55 -12.81 37.48
CA MET A 169 -6.34 -11.82 36.73
C MET A 169 -5.45 -11.13 35.71
N GLU A 170 -6.04 -10.74 34.57
CA GLU A 170 -5.39 -9.83 33.64
C GLU A 170 -5.08 -8.48 34.29
N THR A 171 -4.02 -7.83 33.82
CA THR A 171 -3.73 -6.44 34.16
C THR A 171 -4.56 -5.50 33.30
N GLN A 172 -4.66 -4.22 33.69
CA GLN A 172 -5.33 -3.22 32.87
C GLN A 172 -4.62 -3.03 31.51
N ASP A 173 -3.28 -3.11 31.49
CA ASP A 173 -2.49 -3.03 30.26
C ASP A 173 -2.80 -4.20 29.31
N GLU A 174 -3.01 -5.41 29.84
CA GLU A 174 -3.42 -6.57 29.04
C GLU A 174 -4.84 -6.41 28.46
N VAL A 175 -5.75 -5.78 29.21
CA VAL A 175 -7.09 -5.42 28.70
C VAL A 175 -6.97 -4.40 27.57
N HIS A 176 -6.15 -3.37 27.74
CA HIS A 176 -5.91 -2.33 26.73
C HIS A 176 -5.25 -2.92 25.48
N ALA A 177 -4.26 -3.79 25.62
CA ALA A 177 -3.62 -4.49 24.50
C ALA A 177 -4.64 -5.34 23.72
N ARG A 178 -5.48 -6.12 24.41
CA ARG A 178 -6.54 -6.90 23.75
C ARG A 178 -7.58 -6.02 23.05
N ALA A 179 -7.96 -4.90 23.64
CA ALA A 179 -8.88 -3.94 23.01
C ALA A 179 -8.24 -3.31 21.76
N ALA A 180 -6.96 -2.95 21.83
CA ALA A 180 -6.19 -2.39 20.73
C ALA A 180 -6.04 -3.39 19.57
N ASP A 181 -5.76 -4.66 19.84
CA ASP A 181 -5.73 -5.73 18.84
C ASP A 181 -7.09 -5.90 18.16
N THR A 182 -8.17 -5.89 18.96
CA THR A 182 -9.54 -6.00 18.44
C THR A 182 -9.90 -4.80 17.56
N LEU A 183 -9.52 -3.59 17.98
CA LEU A 183 -9.66 -2.37 17.18
C LEU A 183 -8.84 -2.46 15.88
N GLY A 184 -7.63 -3.03 15.92
CA GLY A 184 -6.82 -3.29 14.72
C GLY A 184 -7.55 -4.15 13.69
N VAL A 185 -8.22 -5.22 14.13
CA VAL A 185 -9.07 -6.05 13.26
C VAL A 185 -10.24 -5.25 12.68
N ALA A 186 -10.91 -4.44 13.50
CA ALA A 186 -12.00 -3.57 13.04
C ALA A 186 -11.51 -2.56 11.99
N VAL A 187 -10.35 -1.94 12.21
CA VAL A 187 -9.71 -1.02 11.25
C VAL A 187 -9.37 -1.73 9.94
N ALA A 188 -8.91 -2.99 9.98
CA ALA A 188 -8.64 -3.76 8.77
C ALA A 188 -9.90 -3.92 7.89
N HIS A 189 -11.03 -4.23 8.53
CA HIS A 189 -12.32 -4.37 7.86
C HIS A 189 -12.89 -3.03 7.41
N TYR A 190 -12.70 -1.96 8.18
CA TYR A 190 -13.06 -0.60 7.76
C TYR A 190 -12.31 -0.19 6.49
N LEU A 191 -11.00 -0.47 6.41
CA LEU A 191 -10.22 -0.21 5.21
C LEU A 191 -10.70 -1.07 4.03
N ALA A 192 -11.08 -2.33 4.26
CA ALA A 192 -11.66 -3.15 3.20
C ALA A 192 -12.99 -2.57 2.70
N TYR A 193 -13.84 -2.09 3.63
CA TYR A 193 -15.06 -1.38 3.32
C TYR A 193 -14.79 -0.12 2.47
N VAL A 194 -13.82 0.72 2.87
CA VAL A 194 -13.40 1.90 2.09
C VAL A 194 -12.97 1.51 0.68
N ASN A 195 -12.23 0.41 0.53
CA ASN A 195 -11.79 -0.08 -0.78
C ASN A 195 -12.96 -0.52 -1.70
N TYR A 196 -14.09 -0.89 -1.11
CA TYR A 196 -15.32 -1.28 -1.82
C TYR A 196 -16.31 -0.13 -2.00
N LEU A 197 -16.02 1.06 -1.49
CA LEU A 197 -16.87 2.22 -1.72
C LEU A 197 -16.99 2.54 -3.23
N PRO A 198 -18.12 3.14 -3.66
CA PRO A 198 -18.31 3.55 -5.05
C PRO A 198 -17.14 4.40 -5.54
N TYR A 199 -16.53 3.97 -6.64
CA TYR A 199 -15.39 4.64 -7.27
C TYR A 199 -14.12 4.83 -6.42
N ALA A 200 -14.04 4.34 -5.18
CA ALA A 200 -12.77 4.32 -4.44
C ALA A 200 -11.73 3.47 -5.17
N THR A 201 -12.17 2.30 -5.64
CA THR A 201 -11.42 1.44 -6.57
C THR A 201 -12.26 1.18 -7.81
N VAL A 202 -11.70 1.49 -8.97
CA VAL A 202 -12.36 1.37 -10.28
C VAL A 202 -11.60 0.41 -11.18
N PHE A 203 -12.26 -0.11 -12.20
CA PHE A 203 -11.65 -1.09 -13.08
C PHE A 203 -10.47 -0.45 -13.81
N ASN A 204 -9.31 -1.13 -13.81
CA ASN A 204 -8.18 -0.72 -14.63
C ASN A 204 -8.20 -1.57 -15.91
N PRO A 205 -8.37 -0.97 -17.10
CA PRO A 205 -8.40 -1.72 -18.34
C PRO A 205 -7.06 -2.38 -18.64
N SER A 206 -5.93 -1.84 -18.17
CA SER A 206 -4.63 -2.46 -18.38
C SER A 206 -4.48 -3.79 -17.60
N ALA A 207 -4.06 -4.84 -18.31
CA ALA A 207 -3.80 -6.15 -17.71
C ALA A 207 -2.70 -6.14 -16.62
N ARG A 208 -1.90 -5.07 -16.53
CA ARG A 208 -0.85 -4.89 -15.50
C ARG A 208 -1.38 -4.34 -14.18
N GLY A 209 -2.64 -3.90 -14.11
CA GLY A 209 -3.21 -3.21 -12.96
C GLY A 209 -2.61 -1.81 -12.75
N SER A 210 -3.10 -1.08 -11.75
CA SER A 210 -2.60 0.25 -11.42
C SER A 210 -1.14 0.18 -10.99
N ILE A 211 -0.24 0.64 -11.86
CA ILE A 211 1.12 0.98 -11.44
C ILE A 211 0.93 2.30 -10.71
N GLY A 212 0.87 2.28 -9.37
CA GLY A 212 0.71 3.46 -8.50
C GLY A 212 1.84 4.48 -8.70
N SER A 213 1.86 5.10 -9.87
CA SER A 213 3.04 5.66 -10.53
C SER A 213 3.32 7.03 -9.94
N GLY A 214 4.03 7.00 -8.82
CA GLY A 214 4.46 8.19 -8.10
C GLY A 214 3.79 8.40 -6.75
N GLU A 215 2.80 7.58 -6.37
CA GLU A 215 2.13 7.70 -5.06
C GLU A 215 3.14 7.74 -3.91
N GLY A 216 4.08 6.78 -3.86
CA GLY A 216 5.13 6.75 -2.85
C GLY A 216 6.06 7.97 -2.90
N ARG A 217 6.34 8.51 -4.09
CA ARG A 217 7.16 9.71 -4.27
C ARG A 217 6.47 10.95 -3.68
N TYR A 218 5.22 11.19 -4.06
CA TYR A 218 4.46 12.35 -3.60
C TYR A 218 4.16 12.25 -2.11
N ARG A 219 3.79 11.05 -1.62
CA ARG A 219 3.67 10.78 -0.17
C ARG A 219 4.94 11.14 0.58
N ASN A 220 6.11 10.64 0.14
CA ASN A 220 7.37 10.89 0.85
C ASN A 220 7.72 12.39 0.90
N LEU A 221 7.40 13.14 -0.15
CA LEU A 221 7.53 14.59 -0.17
C LEU A 221 6.63 15.24 0.91
N LEU A 222 5.36 14.85 0.96
CA LEU A 222 4.41 15.36 1.96
C LEU A 222 4.84 15.01 3.39
N ILE A 223 5.21 13.75 3.65
CA ILE A 223 5.71 13.33 4.98
C ILE A 223 6.96 14.11 5.39
N ALA A 224 7.90 14.33 4.48
CA ALA A 224 9.10 15.11 4.76
C ALA A 224 8.77 16.57 5.11
N HIS A 225 7.82 17.19 4.42
CA HIS A 225 7.35 18.54 4.74
C HIS A 225 6.62 18.60 6.10
N GLU A 226 5.73 17.64 6.38
CA GLU A 226 5.04 17.55 7.67
C GLU A 226 6.03 17.39 8.83
N ARG A 227 7.02 16.51 8.71
CA ARG A 227 8.06 16.31 9.72
C ARG A 227 8.88 17.57 9.95
N HIS A 228 9.24 18.27 8.88
CA HIS A 228 9.94 19.54 9.00
C HIS A 228 9.10 20.56 9.76
N SER A 229 7.81 20.69 9.43
CA SER A 229 6.89 21.60 10.12
C SER A 229 6.75 21.24 11.61
N LEU A 230 6.60 19.96 11.93
CA LEU A 230 6.54 19.47 13.31
C LEU A 230 7.83 19.74 14.10
N HIS A 231 8.99 19.62 13.43
CA HIS A 231 10.28 19.97 14.03
C HIS A 231 10.36 21.47 14.37
N LEU A 232 9.89 22.34 13.49
CA LEU A 232 9.81 23.78 13.75
C LEU A 232 8.88 24.09 14.94
N ASP A 233 7.71 23.45 15.01
CA ASP A 233 6.77 23.61 16.14
C ASP A 233 7.44 23.24 17.47
N ARG A 234 8.21 22.16 17.50
CA ARG A 234 8.98 21.74 18.69
C ARG A 234 10.06 22.73 19.09
N LEU A 235 10.80 23.25 18.12
CA LEU A 235 11.82 24.27 18.37
C LEU A 235 11.18 25.56 18.90
N ALA A 236 10.05 25.97 18.35
CA ALA A 236 9.30 27.13 18.83
C ALA A 236 8.84 26.93 20.28
N HIS A 237 8.22 25.78 20.59
CA HIS A 237 7.81 25.45 21.95
C HIS A 237 8.98 25.40 22.93
N GLN A 238 10.10 24.80 22.55
CA GLN A 238 11.31 24.77 23.37
C GLN A 238 11.83 26.18 23.67
N ARG A 239 11.87 27.07 22.67
CA ARG A 239 12.27 28.47 22.87
C ARG A 239 11.33 29.22 23.81
N GLU A 240 10.03 28.94 23.77
CA GLU A 240 9.06 29.53 24.71
C GLU A 240 9.30 29.05 26.15
N GLU A 241 9.54 27.75 26.35
CA GLU A 241 9.85 27.20 27.67
C GLU A 241 11.18 27.72 28.21
N ASP A 242 12.23 27.77 27.38
CA ASP A 242 13.52 28.36 27.73
C ASP A 242 13.38 29.84 28.11
N ALA A 243 12.52 30.59 27.39
CA ALA A 243 12.24 31.99 27.70
C ALA A 243 11.48 32.16 29.03
N LYS A 244 10.55 31.26 29.36
CA LYS A 244 9.86 31.25 30.65
C LYS A 244 10.83 30.96 31.80
N LEU A 245 11.67 29.93 31.65
CA LEU A 245 12.70 29.59 32.63
C LEU A 245 13.70 30.73 32.84
N ALA A 246 14.11 31.40 31.76
CA ALA A 246 14.98 32.57 31.85
C ALA A 246 14.29 33.75 32.57
N ALA A 247 13.00 33.99 32.33
CA ALA A 247 12.25 35.03 33.03
C ALA A 247 12.12 34.73 34.54
N GLU A 248 11.85 33.48 34.92
CA GLU A 248 11.79 33.03 36.32
C GLU A 248 13.15 33.17 37.03
N GLN A 249 14.25 32.91 36.31
CA GLN A 249 15.61 33.12 36.83
C GLN A 249 15.93 34.61 37.01
N MET A 250 15.51 35.49 36.09
CA MET A 250 15.71 36.93 36.22
C MET A 250 14.93 37.53 37.41
N ASP A 251 13.77 36.97 37.77
CA ASP A 251 13.01 37.40 38.95
C ASP A 251 13.66 36.95 40.29
N THR A 252 14.62 36.02 40.25
CA THR A 252 15.35 35.51 41.42
C THR A 252 16.77 36.06 41.58
N GLU A 253 17.32 36.76 40.58
CA GLU A 253 18.65 37.37 40.62
C GLU A 253 18.68 38.75 41.32
N GLN A 254 19.69 38.98 42.16
CA GLN A 254 19.86 40.24 42.91
C GLN A 254 20.11 41.44 41.96
N PRO A 255 19.51 42.61 42.23
CA PRO A 255 19.69 43.79 41.39
C PRO A 255 21.14 44.27 41.40
N GLY A 256 21.85 44.11 40.27
CA GLY A 256 23.22 44.61 40.12
C GLY A 256 24.08 44.00 39.00
N GLN A 257 23.69 42.88 38.38
CA GLN A 257 24.46 42.31 37.27
C GLN A 257 24.09 42.93 35.91
N PRO A 258 25.08 43.31 35.08
CA PRO A 258 24.83 43.84 33.74
C PRO A 258 24.23 42.77 32.83
N ALA A 259 23.09 43.10 32.20
CA ALA A 259 22.38 42.20 31.30
C ALA A 259 23.31 41.71 30.17
N GLN A 260 23.54 40.40 30.08
CA GLN A 260 24.21 39.82 28.93
C GLN A 260 23.36 40.03 27.66
N PRO A 261 23.98 40.27 26.49
CA PRO A 261 23.26 40.41 25.24
C PRO A 261 22.50 39.11 24.95
N LYS A 262 21.17 39.23 24.78
CA LYS A 262 20.31 38.10 24.40
C LYS A 262 20.86 37.48 23.12
N PRO A 263 21.20 36.18 23.11
CA PRO A 263 21.56 35.47 21.89
C PRO A 263 20.44 35.67 20.86
N GLN A 264 20.79 36.08 19.64
CA GLN A 264 19.81 36.08 18.57
C GLN A 264 19.37 34.62 18.33
N PRO A 265 18.06 34.35 18.25
CA PRO A 265 17.59 33.00 17.98
C PRO A 265 18.15 32.54 16.63
N PRO A 266 18.55 31.27 16.50
CA PRO A 266 18.98 30.73 15.22
C PRO A 266 17.86 30.91 14.20
N LYS A 267 18.23 31.30 12.97
CA LYS A 267 17.27 31.35 11.86
C LYS A 267 16.67 29.95 11.68
N ASP A 268 15.34 29.88 11.53
CA ASP A 268 14.68 28.62 11.24
C ASP A 268 15.19 28.04 9.91
N PRO A 269 15.38 26.71 9.83
CA PRO A 269 15.80 26.05 8.59
C PRO A 269 14.76 26.29 7.49
N ASP A 270 15.22 26.50 6.27
CA ASP A 270 14.32 26.66 5.12
C ASP A 270 13.55 25.34 4.86
N PRO A 271 12.29 25.42 4.37
CA PRO A 271 11.49 24.24 4.10
C PRO A 271 12.14 23.36 3.01
N PRO A 272 12.00 22.03 3.09
CA PRO A 272 12.63 21.10 2.15
C PRO A 272 12.08 21.20 0.72
N TYR A 273 10.89 21.80 0.56
CA TYR A 273 10.18 21.95 -0.72
C TYR A 273 9.43 23.28 -0.81
N THR A 274 9.23 23.76 -2.03
CA THR A 274 8.42 24.96 -2.28
C THR A 274 6.93 24.69 -2.10
N ALA A 275 6.15 25.74 -1.82
CA ALA A 275 4.69 25.66 -1.72
C ALA A 275 4.04 25.00 -2.96
N ASP A 276 4.52 25.32 -4.16
CA ASP A 276 4.02 24.74 -5.41
C ASP A 276 4.34 23.24 -5.54
N GLN A 277 5.53 22.81 -5.10
CA GLN A 277 5.89 21.38 -5.09
C GLN A 277 5.01 20.58 -4.13
N VAL A 278 4.73 21.14 -2.94
CA VAL A 278 3.81 20.54 -1.97
C VAL A 278 2.38 20.51 -2.53
N LYS A 279 1.93 21.59 -3.18
CA LYS A 279 0.61 21.67 -3.81
C LYS A 279 0.42 20.64 -4.92
N ASP A 280 1.40 20.50 -5.81
CA ASP A 280 1.37 19.48 -6.87
C ASP A 280 1.37 18.08 -6.25
N ALA A 281 2.20 17.82 -5.23
CA ALA A 281 2.23 16.53 -4.54
C ALA A 281 0.86 16.16 -3.94
N LEU A 282 0.16 17.11 -3.29
CA LEU A 282 -1.19 16.89 -2.77
C LEU A 282 -2.16 16.46 -3.87
N TRP A 283 -2.22 17.20 -4.99
CA TRP A 283 -3.09 16.87 -6.11
C TRP A 283 -2.71 15.58 -6.84
N ARG A 284 -1.42 15.22 -6.84
CA ARG A 284 -0.93 13.97 -7.46
C ARG A 284 -1.28 12.72 -6.67
N MET A 285 -1.80 12.87 -5.45
CA MET A 285 -2.45 11.79 -4.71
C MET A 285 -3.90 11.53 -5.15
N PHE A 286 -4.40 12.23 -6.19
CA PHE A 286 -5.68 11.98 -6.85
C PHE A 286 -5.48 11.55 -8.31
N SER A 287 -6.13 10.46 -8.72
CA SER A 287 -6.10 9.95 -10.09
C SER A 287 -7.25 10.54 -10.91
N TYR A 288 -7.00 11.70 -11.52
CA TYR A 288 -7.94 12.29 -12.48
C TYR A 288 -8.19 11.39 -13.69
N ASP A 289 -7.20 10.59 -14.12
CA ASP A 289 -7.38 9.66 -15.23
C ASP A 289 -8.48 8.62 -14.92
N ALA A 290 -8.39 7.99 -13.75
CA ALA A 290 -9.39 7.03 -13.28
C ALA A 290 -10.75 7.71 -13.08
N ALA A 291 -10.80 8.84 -12.36
CA ALA A 291 -12.07 9.52 -12.08
C ALA A 291 -12.79 9.99 -13.35
N LEU A 292 -12.06 10.55 -14.33
CA LEU A 292 -12.65 11.08 -15.56
C LEU A 292 -13.07 9.98 -16.54
N ARG A 293 -12.32 8.87 -16.59
CA ARG A 293 -12.68 7.70 -17.39
C ARG A 293 -14.04 7.14 -16.93
N GLU A 294 -14.15 6.88 -15.64
CA GLU A 294 -15.33 6.24 -15.05
C GLU A 294 -16.55 7.16 -15.00
N SER A 295 -16.33 8.48 -14.97
CA SER A 295 -17.44 9.43 -15.06
C SER A 295 -18.01 9.56 -16.48
N GLY A 296 -17.32 9.08 -17.51
CA GLY A 296 -17.74 9.23 -18.90
C GLY A 296 -17.59 10.66 -19.45
N ILE A 297 -16.73 11.51 -18.84
CA ILE A 297 -16.61 12.92 -19.24
C ILE A 297 -16.22 13.10 -20.71
N VAL A 298 -15.49 12.11 -21.26
CA VAL A 298 -15.06 12.09 -22.66
C VAL A 298 -16.25 12.23 -23.61
N PHE A 299 -17.41 11.63 -23.30
CA PHE A 299 -18.60 11.69 -24.14
C PHE A 299 -19.30 13.05 -24.11
N LEU A 300 -19.03 13.87 -23.09
CA LEU A 300 -19.50 15.25 -23.04
C LEU A 300 -18.58 16.20 -23.81
N LEU A 301 -17.28 15.89 -23.82
CA LEU A 301 -16.28 16.65 -24.56
C LEU A 301 -16.31 16.34 -26.06
N ASP A 302 -16.57 15.07 -26.39
CA ASP A 302 -16.69 14.53 -27.74
C ASP A 302 -17.89 13.57 -27.83
N PRO A 303 -19.09 14.10 -28.17
CA PRO A 303 -20.29 13.28 -28.32
C PRO A 303 -20.20 12.20 -29.41
N GLU A 304 -19.27 12.34 -30.37
CA GLU A 304 -19.07 11.35 -31.42
C GLU A 304 -18.23 10.16 -30.94
N ALA A 305 -17.52 10.29 -29.81
CA ALA A 305 -16.65 9.24 -29.27
C ALA A 305 -17.40 7.92 -29.00
N ALA A 306 -18.67 7.98 -28.59
CA ALA A 306 -19.48 6.78 -28.35
C ALA A 306 -19.87 6.04 -29.65
N LYS A 307 -19.90 6.73 -30.80
CA LYS A 307 -20.26 6.13 -32.09
C LYS A 307 -19.13 5.30 -32.69
N VAL A 308 -17.87 5.61 -32.33
CA VAL A 308 -16.70 4.93 -32.89
C VAL A 308 -16.63 3.44 -32.49
N PRO A 309 -16.84 3.05 -31.21
CA PRO A 309 -16.96 1.65 -30.81
C PRO A 309 -18.09 0.91 -31.53
N ARG A 310 -19.29 1.51 -31.63
CA ARG A 310 -20.44 0.93 -32.34
C ARG A 310 -20.13 0.67 -33.81
N ALA A 311 -19.61 1.66 -34.52
CA ALA A 311 -19.22 1.49 -35.93
C ALA A 311 -18.13 0.42 -36.11
N SER A 312 -17.19 0.33 -35.17
CA SER A 312 -16.15 -0.70 -35.18
C SER A 312 -16.74 -2.11 -34.98
N TYR A 313 -17.69 -2.26 -34.05
CA TYR A 313 -18.41 -3.50 -33.83
C TYR A 313 -19.22 -3.94 -35.06
N GLU A 314 -19.94 -3.02 -35.69
CA GLU A 314 -20.72 -3.29 -36.91
C GLU A 314 -19.81 -3.72 -38.07
N GLU A 315 -18.65 -3.08 -38.20
CA GLU A 315 -17.63 -3.47 -39.18
C GLU A 315 -17.08 -4.87 -38.86
N LEU A 316 -16.72 -5.16 -37.61
CA LEU A 316 -16.26 -6.50 -37.20
C LEU A 316 -17.32 -7.59 -37.43
N SER A 317 -18.60 -7.28 -37.19
CA SER A 317 -19.72 -8.19 -37.44
C SER A 317 -19.84 -8.50 -38.93
N THR A 318 -19.74 -7.47 -39.78
CA THR A 318 -19.73 -7.62 -41.24
C THR A 318 -18.53 -8.44 -41.73
N LEU A 319 -17.36 -8.24 -41.12
CA LEU A 319 -16.14 -9.01 -41.43
C LEU A 319 -16.32 -10.50 -41.06
N ALA A 320 -16.91 -10.79 -39.90
CA ALA A 320 -17.19 -12.16 -39.48
C ALA A 320 -18.18 -12.87 -40.41
N GLU A 321 -19.25 -12.20 -40.83
CA GLU A 321 -20.22 -12.75 -41.80
C GLU A 321 -19.57 -13.05 -43.16
N ASN A 322 -18.69 -12.17 -43.66
CA ASN A 322 -17.96 -12.42 -44.89
C ASN A 322 -17.02 -13.61 -44.77
N LEU A 323 -16.35 -13.75 -43.62
CA LEU A 323 -15.47 -14.88 -43.35
C LEU A 323 -16.25 -16.21 -43.26
N GLU A 324 -17.44 -16.21 -42.66
CA GLU A 324 -18.32 -17.38 -42.63
C GLU A 324 -18.77 -17.79 -44.05
N LYS A 325 -19.12 -16.81 -44.90
CA LYS A 325 -19.44 -17.06 -46.32
C LYS A 325 -18.25 -17.65 -47.09
N LEU A 326 -17.04 -17.13 -46.86
CA LEU A 326 -15.79 -17.65 -47.45
C LEU A 326 -15.52 -19.10 -47.05
N VAL A 327 -15.71 -19.43 -45.77
CA VAL A 327 -15.46 -20.79 -45.24
C VAL A 327 -16.55 -21.78 -45.67
N SER A 328 -17.81 -21.34 -45.75
CA SER A 328 -18.92 -22.18 -46.15
C SER A 328 -19.03 -22.40 -47.67
N GLY A 329 -18.47 -21.48 -48.47
CA GLY A 329 -18.61 -21.47 -49.93
C GLY A 329 -20.04 -21.17 -50.39
N VAL A 330 -20.88 -20.63 -49.51
CA VAL A 330 -22.29 -20.32 -49.78
C VAL A 330 -22.49 -18.80 -49.84
N GLY A 331 -22.97 -18.33 -50.99
CA GLY A 331 -23.26 -16.91 -51.24
C GLY A 331 -22.13 -16.15 -51.95
N SER A 332 -22.44 -14.96 -52.45
CA SER A 332 -21.44 -14.04 -52.99
C SER A 332 -20.65 -13.38 -51.86
N VAL A 333 -19.32 -13.45 -51.92
CA VAL A 333 -18.46 -12.76 -50.96
C VAL A 333 -18.00 -11.44 -51.54
N ALA A 334 -18.18 -10.35 -50.79
CA ALA A 334 -17.77 -9.01 -51.21
C ALA A 334 -16.28 -8.72 -50.94
N MET A 335 -15.61 -9.56 -50.12
CA MET A 335 -14.26 -9.32 -49.61
C MET A 335 -13.41 -10.58 -49.71
N THR A 336 -12.11 -10.43 -50.00
CA THR A 336 -11.16 -11.54 -49.92
C THR A 336 -10.76 -11.79 -48.46
N PRO A 337 -10.25 -12.99 -48.10
CA PRO A 337 -9.70 -13.23 -46.77
C PRO A 337 -8.61 -12.22 -46.36
N THR A 338 -7.78 -11.76 -47.31
CA THR A 338 -6.74 -10.74 -47.08
C THR A 338 -7.33 -9.36 -46.75
N ASP A 339 -8.45 -9.00 -47.39
CA ASP A 339 -9.16 -7.75 -47.08
C ASP A 339 -9.73 -7.81 -45.66
N VAL A 340 -10.32 -8.96 -45.29
CA VAL A 340 -10.85 -9.20 -43.93
C VAL A 340 -9.74 -9.08 -42.89
N GLU A 341 -8.58 -9.72 -43.14
CA GLU A 341 -7.42 -9.63 -42.25
C GLU A 341 -6.96 -8.18 -42.04
N THR A 342 -6.81 -7.43 -43.14
CA THR A 342 -6.25 -6.06 -43.12
C THR A 342 -7.19 -5.08 -42.40
N LYS A 343 -8.49 -5.20 -42.62
CA LYS A 343 -9.48 -4.37 -41.91
C LYS A 343 -9.57 -4.73 -40.42
N ALA A 344 -9.60 -6.01 -40.09
CA ALA A 344 -9.56 -6.45 -38.70
C ALA A 344 -8.29 -5.97 -37.98
N GLU A 345 -7.13 -6.00 -38.65
CA GLU A 345 -5.89 -5.44 -38.11
C GLU A 345 -5.97 -3.92 -37.90
N THR A 346 -6.56 -3.18 -38.83
CA THR A 346 -6.76 -1.73 -38.69
C THR A 346 -7.60 -1.39 -37.44
N ILE A 347 -8.66 -2.16 -37.20
CA ILE A 347 -9.48 -2.03 -35.98
C ILE A 347 -8.66 -2.43 -34.75
N ALA A 348 -7.93 -3.54 -34.79
CA ALA A 348 -7.06 -3.95 -33.68
C ALA A 348 -6.01 -2.89 -33.33
N GLN A 349 -5.42 -2.24 -34.33
CA GLN A 349 -4.46 -1.15 -34.13
C GLN A 349 -5.08 0.09 -33.48
N ARG A 350 -6.35 0.38 -33.77
CA ARG A 350 -7.11 1.46 -33.11
C ARG A 350 -7.27 1.23 -31.61
N TYR A 351 -7.42 -0.03 -31.19
CA TYR A 351 -7.61 -0.44 -29.80
C TYR A 351 -6.37 -1.12 -29.19
N ALA A 352 -5.19 -0.87 -29.75
CA ALA A 352 -3.97 -1.57 -29.34
C ALA A 352 -3.41 -1.09 -27.99
N ARG A 353 -3.86 0.07 -27.48
CA ARG A 353 -3.38 0.55 -26.18
C ARG A 353 -4.16 -0.14 -25.06
N PRO A 354 -3.51 -0.40 -23.90
CA PRO A 354 -4.18 -1.01 -22.75
C PRO A 354 -5.36 -0.23 -22.19
N THR A 355 -5.48 1.06 -22.54
CA THR A 355 -6.57 1.97 -22.15
C THR A 355 -7.76 1.95 -23.10
N ASP A 356 -7.63 1.28 -24.23
CA ASP A 356 -8.67 1.20 -25.26
C ASP A 356 -9.56 -0.03 -24.98
N ASP A 357 -10.73 -0.12 -25.64
CA ASP A 357 -11.68 -1.23 -25.47
C ASP A 357 -11.04 -2.59 -25.84
N GLN A 358 -10.73 -3.39 -24.82
CA GLN A 358 -10.06 -4.68 -24.99
C GLN A 358 -10.93 -5.73 -25.67
N GLU A 359 -12.25 -5.67 -25.50
CA GLU A 359 -13.14 -6.66 -26.09
C GLU A 359 -13.24 -6.45 -27.61
N LEU A 360 -13.28 -5.19 -28.07
CA LEU A 360 -13.14 -4.86 -29.49
C LEU A 360 -11.79 -5.28 -30.07
N PHE A 361 -10.70 -5.07 -29.32
CA PHE A 361 -9.37 -5.53 -29.72
C PHE A 361 -9.31 -7.07 -29.85
N HIS A 362 -9.87 -7.80 -28.89
CA HIS A 362 -9.89 -9.26 -28.90
C HIS A 362 -10.76 -9.81 -30.03
N ALA A 363 -11.94 -9.23 -30.28
CA ALA A 363 -12.78 -9.58 -31.42
C ALA A 363 -12.06 -9.34 -32.75
N ALA A 364 -11.39 -8.19 -32.91
CA ALA A 364 -10.59 -7.88 -34.08
C ALA A 364 -9.44 -8.89 -34.29
N LYS A 365 -8.72 -9.26 -33.23
CA LYS A 365 -7.67 -10.28 -33.29
C LYS A 365 -8.18 -11.68 -33.62
N ALA A 366 -9.33 -12.07 -33.09
CA ALA A 366 -9.96 -13.36 -33.38
C ALA A 366 -10.30 -13.45 -34.88
N ILE A 367 -10.97 -12.43 -35.42
CA ILE A 367 -11.34 -12.36 -36.85
C ILE A 367 -10.08 -12.35 -37.73
N LYS A 368 -9.07 -11.55 -37.38
CA LYS A 368 -7.78 -11.52 -38.09
C LYS A 368 -7.11 -12.91 -38.14
N THR A 369 -7.07 -13.61 -37.01
CA THR A 369 -6.43 -14.93 -36.90
C THR A 369 -7.17 -15.98 -37.73
N ALA A 370 -8.50 -15.93 -37.71
CA ALA A 370 -9.32 -16.80 -38.53
C ALA A 370 -9.16 -16.50 -40.03
N ALA A 371 -9.12 -15.22 -40.43
CA ALA A 371 -8.88 -14.82 -41.82
C ALA A 371 -7.54 -15.34 -42.36
N ARG A 372 -6.45 -15.20 -41.58
CA ARG A 372 -5.14 -15.79 -41.89
C ARG A 372 -5.21 -17.29 -42.08
N SER A 373 -5.95 -17.97 -41.22
CA SER A 373 -6.10 -19.42 -41.28
C SER A 373 -6.83 -19.86 -42.54
N VAL A 374 -7.76 -19.05 -43.06
CA VAL A 374 -8.42 -19.27 -44.36
C VAL A 374 -7.48 -19.02 -45.54
N VAL A 375 -6.65 -17.98 -45.52
CA VAL A 375 -5.62 -17.72 -46.55
C VAL A 375 -4.66 -18.91 -46.70
N GLY A 376 -4.30 -19.55 -45.58
CA GLY A 376 -3.38 -20.68 -45.57
C GLY A 376 -3.94 -22.00 -46.11
N LEU A 377 -5.23 -22.08 -46.49
CA LEU A 377 -5.83 -23.29 -47.02
C LEU A 377 -5.52 -23.44 -48.51
N SER A 378 -4.86 -24.54 -48.88
CA SER A 378 -4.59 -24.85 -50.29
C SER A 378 -5.88 -25.18 -51.06
N PRO A 379 -5.95 -24.90 -52.38
CA PRO A 379 -7.03 -25.40 -53.23
C PRO A 379 -7.08 -26.93 -53.15
N GLY A 380 -8.17 -27.48 -52.61
CA GLY A 380 -8.32 -28.93 -52.36
C GLY A 380 -8.31 -29.34 -50.89
N THR A 381 -8.26 -28.38 -49.95
CA THR A 381 -8.38 -28.68 -48.53
C THR A 381 -9.69 -29.43 -48.22
N GLY A 382 -9.58 -30.59 -47.57
CA GLY A 382 -10.71 -31.49 -47.35
C GLY A 382 -11.83 -30.86 -46.50
N LYS A 383 -13.09 -31.24 -46.79
CA LYS A 383 -14.31 -30.76 -46.11
C LYS A 383 -14.22 -30.81 -44.58
N GLN A 384 -13.45 -31.76 -44.02
CA GLN A 384 -13.25 -31.90 -42.58
C GLN A 384 -12.49 -30.71 -41.98
N ARG A 385 -11.40 -30.26 -42.62
CA ARG A 385 -10.58 -29.16 -42.09
C ARG A 385 -11.30 -27.81 -42.18
N LEU A 386 -12.14 -27.62 -43.21
CA LEU A 386 -13.06 -26.48 -43.30
C LEU A 386 -14.12 -26.49 -42.19
N ARG A 387 -14.67 -27.67 -41.86
CA ARG A 387 -15.58 -27.81 -40.71
C ARG A 387 -14.90 -27.52 -39.38
N GLU A 388 -13.69 -28.04 -39.16
CA GLU A 388 -12.92 -27.78 -37.94
C GLU A 388 -12.61 -26.29 -37.77
N LEU A 389 -12.24 -25.61 -38.86
CA LEU A 389 -12.02 -24.16 -38.87
C LEU A 389 -13.32 -23.40 -38.54
N ARG A 390 -14.42 -23.74 -39.20
CA ARG A 390 -15.73 -23.12 -38.94
C ARG A 390 -16.18 -23.32 -37.50
N ASP A 391 -16.08 -24.53 -36.98
CA ASP A 391 -16.60 -24.88 -35.65
C ASP A 391 -15.66 -24.39 -34.52
N GLY A 392 -14.35 -24.33 -34.77
CA GLY A 392 -13.34 -23.80 -33.83
C GLY A 392 -13.29 -22.29 -33.82
N GLU A 393 -12.89 -21.68 -34.94
CA GLU A 393 -12.74 -20.23 -35.07
C GLU A 393 -14.08 -19.52 -34.99
N GLY A 394 -15.16 -20.09 -35.54
CA GLY A 394 -16.50 -19.49 -35.46
C GLY A 394 -17.01 -19.34 -34.03
N ARG A 395 -16.76 -20.33 -33.15
CA ARG A 395 -17.08 -20.20 -31.71
C ARG A 395 -16.23 -19.14 -31.02
N HIS A 396 -14.95 -19.05 -31.36
CA HIS A 396 -14.05 -18.05 -30.78
C HIS A 396 -14.42 -16.61 -31.21
N ILE A 397 -14.69 -16.41 -32.49
CA ILE A 397 -15.19 -15.15 -33.06
C ILE A 397 -16.53 -14.79 -32.41
N GLY A 398 -17.51 -15.71 -32.39
CA GLY A 398 -18.83 -15.47 -31.82
C GLY A 398 -18.75 -15.05 -30.36
N THR A 399 -17.96 -15.76 -29.55
CA THR A 399 -17.72 -15.40 -28.13
C THR A 399 -17.12 -14.00 -27.98
N SER A 400 -16.12 -13.67 -28.82
CA SER A 400 -15.44 -12.37 -28.75
C SER A 400 -16.34 -11.23 -29.22
N LEU A 401 -17.14 -11.44 -30.28
CA LEU A 401 -18.12 -10.46 -30.75
C LEU A 401 -19.24 -10.24 -29.73
N SER A 402 -19.75 -11.28 -29.08
CA SER A 402 -20.76 -11.11 -28.02
C SER A 402 -20.23 -10.25 -26.88
N ARG A 403 -18.98 -10.44 -26.46
CA ARG A 403 -18.35 -9.58 -25.43
C ARG A 403 -18.13 -8.16 -25.92
N ALA A 404 -17.67 -8.00 -27.16
CA ALA A 404 -17.53 -6.67 -27.77
C ALA A 404 -18.86 -5.93 -27.86
N LEU A 405 -19.97 -6.61 -28.20
CA LEU A 405 -21.30 -6.01 -28.22
C LEU A 405 -21.72 -5.51 -26.83
N LEU A 406 -21.53 -6.33 -25.79
CA LEU A 406 -21.82 -5.94 -24.42
C LEU A 406 -20.99 -4.71 -24.01
N SER A 407 -19.69 -4.69 -24.36
CA SER A 407 -18.82 -3.53 -24.12
C SER A 407 -19.31 -2.27 -24.84
N VAL A 408 -19.68 -2.37 -26.12
CA VAL A 408 -20.25 -1.25 -26.88
C VAL A 408 -21.55 -0.74 -26.26
N GLN A 409 -22.44 -1.64 -25.84
CA GLN A 409 -23.69 -1.27 -25.16
C GLN A 409 -23.42 -0.57 -23.82
N ALA A 410 -22.42 -1.02 -23.06
CA ALA A 410 -22.01 -0.37 -21.82
C ALA A 410 -21.47 1.05 -22.08
N ILE A 411 -20.65 1.23 -23.13
CA ILE A 411 -20.15 2.54 -23.56
C ILE A 411 -21.31 3.48 -23.94
N GLU A 412 -22.29 3.00 -24.70
CA GLU A 412 -23.45 3.80 -25.09
C GLU A 412 -24.33 4.19 -23.89
N ALA A 413 -24.54 3.26 -22.95
CA ALA A 413 -25.24 3.54 -21.70
C ALA A 413 -24.49 4.60 -20.86
N LEU A 414 -23.17 4.46 -20.74
CA LEU A 414 -22.30 5.43 -20.08
C LEU A 414 -22.38 6.81 -20.75
N ALA A 415 -22.35 6.87 -22.08
CA ALA A 415 -22.48 8.12 -22.83
C ALA A 415 -23.83 8.81 -22.63
N LYS A 416 -24.92 8.04 -22.58
CA LYS A 416 -26.27 8.54 -22.34
C LYS A 416 -26.39 9.21 -20.96
N ASP A 417 -25.77 8.61 -19.94
CA ASP A 417 -25.86 9.07 -18.55
C ASP A 417 -24.67 9.97 -18.12
N ALA A 418 -23.75 10.28 -19.04
CA ALA A 418 -22.47 10.94 -18.75
C ALA A 418 -22.64 12.27 -17.99
N ALA A 419 -23.63 13.09 -18.34
CA ALA A 419 -23.85 14.36 -17.67
C ALA A 419 -24.17 14.18 -16.17
N ALA A 420 -25.14 13.31 -15.87
CA ALA A 420 -25.54 13.00 -14.49
C ALA A 420 -24.40 12.33 -13.71
N ARG A 421 -23.67 11.42 -14.37
CA ARG A 421 -22.51 10.73 -13.79
C ARG A 421 -21.39 11.71 -13.43
N VAL A 422 -20.99 12.59 -14.35
CA VAL A 422 -19.95 13.59 -14.10
C VAL A 422 -20.34 14.54 -12.96
N GLU A 423 -21.59 15.00 -12.94
CA GLU A 423 -22.10 15.93 -11.92
C GLU A 423 -22.14 15.32 -10.51
N ALA A 424 -22.22 14.00 -10.40
CA ALA A 424 -22.21 13.30 -9.10
C ALA A 424 -20.81 12.77 -8.73
N ILE A 425 -20.13 12.08 -9.64
CA ILE A 425 -18.86 11.38 -9.35
C ILE A 425 -17.73 12.38 -9.05
N ILE A 426 -17.51 13.35 -9.95
CA ILE A 426 -16.35 14.24 -9.85
C ILE A 426 -16.35 15.10 -8.58
N PRO A 427 -17.42 15.83 -8.23
CA PRO A 427 -17.39 16.64 -7.01
C PRO A 427 -17.29 15.75 -5.76
N THR A 428 -17.91 14.57 -5.72
CA THR A 428 -17.82 13.66 -4.57
C THR A 428 -16.40 13.17 -4.35
N LEU A 429 -15.74 12.67 -5.40
CA LEU A 429 -14.37 12.15 -5.28
C LEU A 429 -13.35 13.25 -4.97
N VAL A 430 -13.49 14.44 -5.57
CA VAL A 430 -12.57 15.55 -5.32
C VAL A 430 -12.78 16.13 -3.90
N HIS A 431 -14.02 16.21 -3.44
CA HIS A 431 -14.32 16.60 -2.05
C HIS A 431 -13.73 15.61 -1.05
N GLU A 432 -13.93 14.31 -1.28
CA GLU A 432 -13.36 13.26 -0.43
C GLU A 432 -11.83 13.33 -0.43
N HIS A 433 -11.20 13.51 -1.59
CA HIS A 433 -9.75 13.71 -1.68
C HIS A 433 -9.27 14.90 -0.85
N GLN A 434 -9.90 16.07 -1.02
CA GLN A 434 -9.57 17.29 -0.28
C GLN A 434 -9.75 17.11 1.22
N SER A 435 -10.79 16.40 1.65
CA SER A 435 -11.06 16.07 3.05
C SER A 435 -9.97 15.16 3.63
N LEU A 436 -9.61 14.09 2.92
CA LEU A 436 -8.61 13.13 3.40
C LEU A 436 -7.20 13.72 3.45
N VAL A 437 -6.79 14.52 2.46
CA VAL A 437 -5.45 15.15 2.51
C VAL A 437 -5.36 16.25 3.56
N ALA A 438 -6.47 16.94 3.87
CA ALA A 438 -6.51 17.89 4.98
C ALA A 438 -6.41 17.20 6.35
N ALA A 439 -7.02 16.02 6.49
CA ALA A 439 -6.88 15.21 7.69
C ALA A 439 -5.46 14.62 7.82
N ALA A 440 -4.89 14.11 6.72
CA ALA A 440 -3.58 13.46 6.73
C ALA A 440 -2.40 14.44 6.83
N TYR A 441 -2.44 15.52 6.06
CA TYR A 441 -1.32 16.44 5.84
C TYR A 441 -1.74 17.91 6.09
N PRO A 442 -2.18 18.24 7.32
CA PRO A 442 -2.74 19.56 7.63
C PRO A 442 -1.73 20.69 7.36
N ARG A 443 -0.45 20.54 7.75
CA ARG A 443 0.56 21.59 7.54
C ARG A 443 0.87 21.80 6.07
N SER A 444 0.90 20.73 5.28
CA SER A 444 1.11 20.77 3.83
C SER A 444 -0.03 21.48 3.11
N VAL A 445 -1.28 21.23 3.52
CA VAL A 445 -2.47 21.91 3.01
C VAL A 445 -2.41 23.42 3.30
N THR A 446 -2.09 23.79 4.55
CA THR A 446 -1.98 25.19 4.96
C THR A 446 -0.82 25.91 4.26
N TYR A 447 0.38 25.33 4.27
CA TYR A 447 1.58 25.92 3.69
C TYR A 447 1.45 26.19 2.18
N SER A 448 0.86 25.23 1.45
CA SER A 448 0.76 25.31 -0.01
C SER A 448 -0.42 26.18 -0.50
N GLY A 449 -1.29 26.66 0.40
CA GLY A 449 -2.55 27.29 0.02
C GLY A 449 -3.37 26.36 -0.88
N PHE A 450 -3.47 25.08 -0.51
CA PHE A 450 -4.05 24.03 -1.35
C PHE A 450 -5.49 24.36 -1.78
N PHE A 451 -6.27 24.91 -0.86
CA PHE A 451 -7.65 25.35 -1.11
C PHE A 451 -7.77 26.69 -1.83
N GLY A 452 -6.69 27.45 -2.03
CA GLY A 452 -6.76 28.77 -2.67
C GLY A 452 -7.76 29.70 -1.97
N ALA A 453 -8.58 30.41 -2.76
CA ALA A 453 -9.66 31.27 -2.23
C ALA A 453 -10.84 30.45 -1.66
N SER A 454 -11.14 29.30 -2.27
CA SER A 454 -12.10 28.32 -1.76
C SER A 454 -11.77 26.94 -2.35
N ALA A 455 -12.01 25.89 -1.57
CA ALA A 455 -11.71 24.53 -2.00
C ALA A 455 -12.49 24.11 -3.26
N ALA A 456 -13.72 24.62 -3.45
CA ALA A 456 -14.52 24.45 -4.66
C ALA A 456 -13.84 25.05 -5.90
N GLU A 457 -13.33 26.29 -5.80
CA GLU A 457 -12.66 26.95 -6.92
C GLU A 457 -11.30 26.31 -7.21
N ALA A 458 -10.57 25.87 -6.19
CA ALA A 458 -9.34 25.10 -6.37
C ALA A 458 -9.61 23.76 -7.09
N ALA A 459 -10.66 23.04 -6.71
CA ALA A 459 -11.10 21.81 -7.36
C ALA A 459 -11.47 22.04 -8.83
N LYS A 460 -12.26 23.07 -9.11
CA LYS A 460 -12.66 23.46 -10.48
C LYS A 460 -11.45 23.86 -11.33
N ALA A 461 -10.53 24.67 -10.79
CA ALA A 461 -9.32 25.09 -11.49
C ALA A 461 -8.44 23.89 -11.83
N LYS A 462 -8.24 22.96 -10.88
CA LYS A 462 -7.45 21.76 -11.11
C LYS A 462 -8.11 20.82 -12.12
N LEU A 463 -9.42 20.57 -12.00
CA LEU A 463 -10.18 19.77 -12.98
C LEU A 463 -10.02 20.36 -14.40
N THR A 464 -10.15 21.67 -14.54
CA THR A 464 -9.98 22.36 -15.84
C THR A 464 -8.56 22.14 -16.40
N ALA A 465 -7.53 22.24 -15.55
CA ALA A 465 -6.14 22.00 -15.98
C ALA A 465 -5.93 20.55 -16.43
N GLU A 466 -6.50 19.57 -15.72
CA GLU A 466 -6.41 18.15 -16.08
C GLU A 466 -7.19 17.81 -17.35
N LEU A 467 -8.35 18.42 -17.56
CA LEU A 467 -9.10 18.30 -18.82
C LEU A 467 -8.28 18.81 -20.01
N ARG A 468 -7.60 19.96 -19.88
CA ARG A 468 -6.70 20.48 -20.94
C ARG A 468 -5.53 19.53 -21.20
N ARG A 469 -4.97 18.92 -20.15
CA ARG A 469 -3.83 18.01 -20.25
C ARG A 469 -4.22 16.69 -20.93
N LEU A 470 -5.35 16.10 -20.53
CA LEU A 470 -5.79 14.78 -21.01
C LEU A 470 -6.54 14.86 -22.34
N PHE A 471 -7.25 15.96 -22.58
CA PHE A 471 -8.05 16.19 -23.79
C PHE A 471 -7.63 17.51 -24.47
N PRO A 472 -6.39 17.62 -24.99
CA PRO A 472 -5.86 18.88 -25.53
C PRO A 472 -6.60 19.39 -26.77
N LYS A 473 -7.41 18.54 -27.42
CA LYS A 473 -8.26 18.90 -28.56
C LYS A 473 -9.68 19.30 -28.17
N ALA A 474 -10.07 19.11 -26.91
CA ALA A 474 -11.40 19.47 -26.45
C ALA A 474 -11.54 20.99 -26.30
N ASP A 475 -12.61 21.55 -26.86
CA ASP A 475 -12.96 22.95 -26.65
C ASP A 475 -13.68 23.11 -25.32
N LEU A 476 -12.90 23.42 -24.27
CA LEU A 476 -13.44 23.67 -22.93
C LEU A 476 -14.19 25.02 -22.82
N GLY A 477 -14.10 25.88 -23.84
CA GLY A 477 -14.85 27.14 -23.92
C GLY A 477 -16.30 26.95 -24.36
N LYS A 478 -16.66 25.76 -24.86
CA LYS A 478 -18.06 25.42 -25.19
C LYS A 478 -18.97 25.67 -23.99
N GLU A 479 -20.13 26.27 -24.27
CA GLU A 479 -21.12 26.61 -23.25
C GLU A 479 -21.53 25.38 -22.42
N ALA A 480 -21.69 24.21 -23.04
CA ALA A 480 -22.03 22.96 -22.36
C ALA A 480 -20.96 22.55 -21.33
N VAL A 481 -19.68 22.66 -21.67
CA VAL A 481 -18.56 22.32 -20.78
C VAL A 481 -18.44 23.34 -19.65
N THR A 482 -18.61 24.63 -19.96
CA THR A 482 -18.62 25.70 -18.96
C THR A 482 -19.77 25.53 -17.96
N LYS A 483 -20.99 25.23 -18.44
CA LYS A 483 -22.15 24.92 -17.58
C LYS A 483 -21.90 23.69 -16.72
N LEU A 484 -21.29 22.64 -17.27
CA LEU A 484 -20.92 21.44 -16.52
C LEU A 484 -19.94 21.77 -15.37
N LEU A 485 -18.86 22.50 -15.65
CA LEU A 485 -17.89 22.91 -14.62
C LEU A 485 -18.53 23.76 -13.52
N THR A 486 -19.48 24.63 -13.87
CA THR A 486 -20.25 25.42 -12.90
C THR A 486 -21.15 24.53 -12.03
N ARG A 487 -21.81 23.52 -12.62
CA ARG A 487 -22.63 22.57 -11.86
C ARG A 487 -21.80 21.69 -10.93
N ILE A 488 -20.62 21.24 -11.36
CA ILE A 488 -19.68 20.51 -10.51
C ILE A 488 -19.28 21.35 -9.29
N ALA A 489 -18.91 22.62 -9.50
CA ALA A 489 -18.56 23.52 -8.41
C ALA A 489 -19.75 23.77 -7.45
N ALA A 490 -20.96 23.96 -7.99
CA ALA A 490 -22.16 24.10 -7.19
C ALA A 490 -22.46 22.84 -6.36
N ALA A 491 -22.40 21.65 -6.96
CA ALA A 491 -22.58 20.38 -6.27
C ALA A 491 -21.56 20.22 -5.13
N TRP A 492 -20.29 20.56 -5.37
CA TRP A 492 -19.25 20.54 -4.34
C TRP A 492 -19.62 21.42 -3.14
N THR A 493 -20.16 22.64 -3.35
CA THR A 493 -20.52 23.56 -2.25
C THR A 493 -21.66 23.08 -1.37
N THR A 494 -22.44 22.09 -1.82
CA THR A 494 -23.51 21.47 -1.01
C THR A 494 -23.01 20.36 -0.08
N MET A 495 -21.75 19.96 -0.22
CA MET A 495 -21.14 18.90 0.58
C MET A 495 -20.73 19.40 1.96
N SER A 496 -20.44 18.46 2.87
CA SER A 496 -20.04 18.79 4.24
C SER A 496 -18.78 19.66 4.27
N ALA A 497 -18.62 20.47 5.32
CA ALA A 497 -17.40 21.24 5.52
C ALA A 497 -16.16 20.33 5.54
N LEU A 498 -15.06 20.81 4.96
CA LEU A 498 -13.77 20.13 5.03
C LEU A 498 -13.21 20.22 6.47
N PRO A 499 -12.35 19.27 6.87
CA PRO A 499 -11.60 19.38 8.12
C PRO A 499 -10.79 20.68 8.16
N ASP A 500 -10.73 21.30 9.34
CA ASP A 500 -9.87 22.47 9.56
C ASP A 500 -8.40 22.03 9.61
N ALA A 501 -7.69 22.23 8.49
CA ALA A 501 -6.27 21.92 8.37
C ALA A 501 -5.40 22.78 9.31
N THR A 502 -5.88 23.92 9.82
CA THR A 502 -5.11 24.75 10.75
C THR A 502 -5.14 24.21 12.18
N ALA A 503 -6.19 23.47 12.54
CA ALA A 503 -6.35 22.83 13.83
C ALA A 503 -5.81 21.39 13.87
N GLY A 504 -5.47 20.81 12.71
CA GLY A 504 -5.00 19.43 12.59
C GLY A 504 -3.60 19.22 13.17
N SER A 505 -3.45 18.22 14.04
CA SER A 505 -2.14 17.74 14.47
C SER A 505 -1.48 16.90 13.38
N ASN A 506 -0.19 17.13 13.14
CA ASN A 506 0.62 16.28 12.28
C ASN A 506 1.57 15.38 13.07
N ALA A 507 1.42 15.25 14.39
CA ALA A 507 2.34 14.48 15.25
C ALA A 507 2.51 13.01 14.82
N TRP A 508 1.49 12.43 14.17
CA TRP A 508 1.55 11.07 13.62
C TRP A 508 2.69 10.86 12.62
N VAL A 509 3.21 11.93 11.99
CA VAL A 509 4.25 11.84 10.96
C VAL A 509 5.62 11.47 11.49
N ASP A 510 5.89 11.61 12.79
CA ASP A 510 7.13 11.09 13.37
C ASP A 510 7.24 9.58 13.12
N ASP A 511 6.12 8.87 13.30
CA ASP A 511 6.05 7.43 13.13
C ASP A 511 5.76 7.00 11.68
N ALA A 512 5.56 7.94 10.74
CA ALA A 512 5.15 7.63 9.37
C ALA A 512 6.22 6.91 8.51
N ALA A 513 7.50 6.95 8.92
CA ALA A 513 8.57 6.16 8.33
C ALA A 513 8.89 4.88 9.11
N ASN A 514 8.32 4.71 10.30
CA ASN A 514 8.62 3.55 11.14
C ASN A 514 7.68 2.39 10.78
N ASP A 515 8.32 1.26 10.53
CA ASP A 515 7.90 -0.12 10.23
C ASP A 515 6.72 -0.32 9.26
N PRO A 516 7.00 -0.63 7.98
CA PRO A 516 6.05 -1.31 7.11
C PRO A 516 5.69 -2.71 7.62
N LEU A 517 6.29 -3.18 8.71
CA LEU A 517 6.18 -4.52 9.25
C LEU A 517 5.26 -4.54 10.47
N VAL A 518 4.24 -5.39 10.42
CA VAL A 518 3.40 -5.76 11.55
C VAL A 518 3.49 -7.26 11.72
N VAL A 519 3.82 -7.74 12.92
CA VAL A 519 3.78 -9.17 13.25
C VAL A 519 2.73 -9.40 14.32
N THR A 520 1.72 -10.20 14.00
CA THR A 520 0.75 -10.67 14.99
C THR A 520 1.15 -12.07 15.46
N PHE A 521 1.26 -12.22 16.78
CA PHE A 521 1.48 -13.50 17.44
C PHE A 521 0.16 -14.01 18.04
N THR A 522 -0.06 -15.32 17.92
CA THR A 522 -1.10 -16.02 18.66
C THR A 522 -0.53 -17.37 19.06
N ALA A 523 -0.60 -17.70 20.34
CA ALA A 523 0.00 -18.92 20.88
C ALA A 523 -0.49 -20.17 20.12
N GLY A 524 0.46 -21.03 19.74
CA GLY A 524 0.19 -22.25 18.97
C GLY A 524 -0.21 -22.05 17.51
N GLN A 525 -0.17 -20.81 16.99
CA GLN A 525 -0.45 -20.51 15.58
C GLN A 525 0.80 -19.98 14.88
N PRO A 526 0.93 -20.19 13.55
CA PRO A 526 1.94 -19.48 12.76
C PRO A 526 1.80 -17.97 12.90
N LEU A 527 2.92 -17.25 12.91
CA LEU A 527 2.93 -15.80 12.87
C LEU A 527 2.22 -15.29 11.62
N VAL A 528 1.41 -14.23 11.80
CA VAL A 528 0.90 -13.44 10.70
C VAL A 528 1.84 -12.26 10.52
N VAL A 529 2.72 -12.36 9.53
CA VAL A 529 3.67 -11.32 9.20
C VAL A 529 3.13 -10.48 8.05
N ASN A 530 2.97 -9.19 8.29
CA ASN A 530 2.44 -8.25 7.33
C ASN A 530 3.45 -7.16 7.00
N GLY A 531 4.01 -7.25 5.81
CA GLY A 531 4.94 -6.24 5.33
C GLY A 531 6.38 -6.67 5.26
N ARG A 532 7.27 -5.69 5.44
CA ARG A 532 8.72 -5.83 5.38
C ARG A 532 9.35 -4.86 6.34
N ALA A 533 10.48 -5.25 6.93
CA ALA A 533 11.34 -4.29 7.62
C ALA A 533 11.83 -3.19 6.66
N PRO A 534 12.08 -1.97 7.14
CA PRO A 534 12.67 -0.90 6.34
C PRO A 534 14.07 -1.30 5.86
N ALA A 535 14.49 -0.81 4.69
CA ALA A 535 15.84 -1.09 4.19
C ALA A 535 16.91 -0.48 5.13
N PRO A 536 18.08 -1.12 5.28
CA PRO A 536 19.15 -0.56 6.08
C PRO A 536 19.58 0.84 5.59
N PRO A 537 20.06 1.72 6.47
CA PRO A 537 20.65 2.99 6.07
C PRO A 537 21.75 2.79 5.03
N GLY A 538 21.79 3.67 4.02
CA GLY A 538 22.70 3.56 2.89
C GLY A 538 22.26 2.57 1.79
N VAL A 539 21.10 1.91 1.94
CA VAL A 539 20.46 1.10 0.89
C VAL A 539 19.26 1.86 0.30
N THR A 540 19.20 1.95 -1.03
CA THR A 540 18.11 2.65 -1.71
C THR A 540 16.90 1.73 -1.94
N GLY A 541 15.70 2.27 -1.70
CA GLY A 541 14.46 1.51 -1.85
C GLY A 541 14.31 0.43 -0.78
N MET A 542 14.08 -0.82 -1.19
CA MET A 542 13.99 -1.97 -0.29
C MET A 542 15.30 -2.77 -0.17
N GLY A 543 16.25 -2.53 -1.08
CA GLY A 543 17.40 -3.41 -1.31
C GLY A 543 17.02 -4.80 -1.86
N CYS A 544 18.04 -5.62 -2.04
CA CYS A 544 17.98 -7.04 -2.40
C CYS A 544 18.30 -7.86 -1.14
N HIS A 545 17.38 -8.75 -0.75
CA HIS A 545 17.63 -9.61 0.40
C HIS A 545 18.46 -10.82 -0.03
N THR A 546 19.57 -11.07 0.66
CA THR A 546 20.42 -12.23 0.35
C THR A 546 19.75 -13.55 0.71
N THR A 547 18.88 -13.54 1.73
CA THR A 547 17.94 -14.62 2.06
C THR A 547 16.53 -14.11 1.84
N ALA A 548 15.74 -14.80 1.02
CA ALA A 548 14.35 -14.46 0.72
C ALA A 548 13.56 -14.14 2.00
N TRP A 549 12.78 -13.06 1.98
CA TRP A 549 12.08 -12.57 3.17
C TRP A 549 11.10 -13.60 3.73
N VAL A 550 10.40 -14.32 2.84
CA VAL A 550 9.50 -15.42 3.22
C VAL A 550 10.20 -16.50 4.06
N VAL A 551 11.48 -16.80 3.79
CA VAL A 551 12.26 -17.79 4.55
C VAL A 551 12.59 -17.26 5.95
N GLN A 552 12.96 -15.97 6.07
CA GLN A 552 13.23 -15.36 7.38
C GLN A 552 11.98 -15.34 8.27
N CYS A 553 10.86 -14.87 7.71
CA CYS A 553 9.57 -14.83 8.39
C CYS A 553 9.09 -16.24 8.76
N GLY A 554 9.23 -17.19 7.84
CA GLY A 554 8.83 -18.57 8.04
C GLY A 554 9.66 -19.28 9.11
N ALA A 555 10.98 -19.05 9.15
CA ALA A 555 11.86 -19.59 10.19
C ALA A 555 11.50 -19.06 11.59
N LEU A 556 11.22 -17.77 11.74
CA LEU A 556 10.74 -17.22 13.01
C LEU A 556 9.35 -17.78 13.37
N SER A 557 8.44 -17.83 12.39
CA SER A 557 7.08 -18.34 12.56
C SER A 557 7.07 -19.78 13.07
N ARG A 558 7.92 -20.66 12.51
CA ARG A 558 8.11 -22.05 12.97
C ARG A 558 8.57 -22.13 14.43
N GLN A 559 9.46 -21.25 14.84
CA GLN A 559 9.97 -21.23 16.21
C GLN A 559 8.92 -20.74 17.18
N LEU A 560 8.22 -19.64 16.87
CA LEU A 560 7.21 -19.07 17.76
C LEU A 560 5.89 -19.87 17.76
N ALA A 561 5.55 -20.58 16.68
CA ALA A 561 4.38 -21.46 16.66
C ALA A 561 4.46 -22.61 17.68
N ARG A 562 5.67 -22.95 18.16
CA ARG A 562 5.90 -23.94 19.22
C ARG A 562 5.77 -23.36 20.62
N ALA A 563 5.71 -22.04 20.76
CA ALA A 563 5.55 -21.39 22.05
C ALA A 563 4.14 -21.62 22.59
N ALA A 564 4.06 -22.17 23.80
CA ALA A 564 2.79 -22.46 24.47
C ALA A 564 2.03 -21.19 24.90
N ASN A 565 2.74 -20.08 25.08
CA ASN A 565 2.23 -18.79 25.53
C ASN A 565 3.16 -17.65 25.11
N GLU A 566 2.76 -16.42 25.42
CA GLU A 566 3.49 -15.19 25.11
C GLU A 566 4.87 -15.11 25.77
N ASP A 567 4.99 -15.47 27.07
CA ASP A 567 6.27 -15.45 27.78
C ASP A 567 7.33 -16.35 27.13
N ARG A 568 6.93 -17.56 26.70
CA ARG A 568 7.84 -18.48 26.00
C ARG A 568 8.19 -17.97 24.60
N ALA A 569 7.27 -17.29 23.92
CA ALA A 569 7.58 -16.65 22.65
C ALA A 569 8.59 -15.51 22.84
N MET A 570 8.39 -14.66 23.85
CA MET A 570 9.32 -13.60 24.24
C MET A 570 10.71 -14.13 24.60
N GLU A 571 10.79 -15.18 25.42
CA GLU A 571 12.05 -15.84 25.76
C GLU A 571 12.75 -16.39 24.51
N THR A 572 12.00 -17.02 23.60
CA THR A 572 12.52 -17.53 22.32
C THR A 572 13.10 -16.39 21.47
N VAL A 573 12.38 -15.28 21.33
CA VAL A 573 12.89 -14.11 20.58
C VAL A 573 14.15 -13.53 21.23
N ARG A 574 14.16 -13.37 22.56
CA ARG A 574 15.34 -12.86 23.29
C ARG A 574 16.56 -13.75 23.09
N GLN A 575 16.37 -15.07 23.13
CA GLN A 575 17.44 -16.03 22.87
C GLN A 575 17.95 -15.93 21.43
N LEU A 576 17.04 -15.82 20.46
CA LEU A 576 17.39 -15.64 19.05
C LEU A 576 18.18 -14.35 18.79
N VAL A 577 17.81 -13.23 19.41
CA VAL A 577 18.58 -11.98 19.36
C VAL A 577 19.98 -12.21 19.93
N ALA A 578 20.08 -12.82 21.11
CA ALA A 578 21.36 -13.06 21.77
C ALA A 578 22.30 -13.97 20.95
N ASP A 579 21.75 -14.98 20.28
CA ASP A 579 22.49 -15.91 19.42
C ASP A 579 22.93 -15.21 18.12
N ASP A 580 22.04 -14.47 17.47
CA ASP A 580 22.36 -13.75 16.24
C ASP A 580 23.38 -12.62 16.47
N LEU A 581 23.36 -11.94 17.63
CA LEU A 581 24.40 -10.97 18.04
C LEU A 581 25.79 -11.61 18.18
N LYS A 582 25.87 -12.93 18.39
CA LYS A 582 27.11 -13.71 18.48
C LYS A 582 27.47 -14.47 17.19
N SER A 583 26.61 -14.41 16.18
CA SER A 583 26.73 -15.18 14.94
C SER A 583 27.94 -14.78 14.09
N GLU A 584 28.33 -15.66 13.16
CA GLU A 584 29.35 -15.35 12.15
C GLU A 584 28.94 -14.18 11.24
N VAL A 585 27.65 -14.03 10.93
CA VAL A 585 27.17 -12.90 10.12
C VAL A 585 27.33 -11.57 10.85
N MET A 586 27.17 -11.52 12.17
CA MET A 586 27.41 -10.30 12.94
C MET A 586 28.88 -9.85 12.87
N LYS A 587 29.83 -10.78 12.70
CA LYS A 587 31.26 -10.46 12.57
C LYS A 587 31.62 -9.78 11.24
N LEU A 588 30.70 -9.79 10.27
CA LEU A 588 30.84 -9.10 8.98
C LEU A 588 30.54 -7.59 9.10
N ASP A 589 30.09 -7.10 10.25
CA ASP A 589 29.85 -5.68 10.54
C ASP A 589 31.00 -4.77 10.10
N ARG A 590 32.25 -5.22 10.32
CA ARG A 590 33.45 -4.48 9.93
C ARG A 590 33.63 -4.36 8.41
N LEU A 591 32.96 -5.21 7.62
CA LEU A 591 33.05 -5.25 6.17
C LEU A 591 31.84 -4.62 5.47
N LEU A 592 30.86 -4.09 6.22
CA LEU A 592 29.73 -3.38 5.63
C LEU A 592 30.21 -2.26 4.69
N PRO A 593 29.51 -2.00 3.58
CA PRO A 593 29.78 -0.84 2.74
C PRO A 593 29.81 0.45 3.57
N ILE A 594 30.80 1.30 3.30
CA ILE A 594 31.08 2.45 4.17
C ILE A 594 29.92 3.45 4.22
N ILE A 595 29.15 3.56 3.13
CA ILE A 595 27.94 4.39 3.08
C ILE A 595 26.85 3.90 4.05
N GLN A 596 26.75 2.59 4.25
CA GLN A 596 25.79 2.01 5.20
C GLN A 596 26.26 2.20 6.65
N LEU A 597 27.56 2.04 6.89
CA LEU A 597 28.15 2.31 8.20
C LEU A 597 28.00 3.79 8.60
N GLU A 598 28.28 4.72 7.69
CA GLU A 598 28.08 6.15 7.95
C GLU A 598 26.61 6.57 7.99
N GLY A 599 25.75 5.82 7.31
CA GLY A 599 24.31 5.96 7.41
C GLY A 599 23.75 5.54 8.76
N GLY A 600 24.55 4.89 9.62
CA GLY A 600 24.12 4.48 10.96
C GLY A 600 23.47 3.10 11.02
N GLN A 601 23.72 2.21 10.03
CA GLN A 601 23.13 0.87 10.05
C GLN A 601 23.44 0.08 11.33
N LEU A 602 24.62 0.25 11.92
CA LEU A 602 24.95 -0.45 13.16
C LEU A 602 24.17 0.11 14.36
N ASP A 603 23.97 1.43 14.42
CA ASP A 603 23.14 2.05 15.46
C ASP A 603 21.70 1.52 15.35
N GLU A 604 21.10 1.54 14.16
CA GLU A 604 19.74 0.99 13.95
C GLU A 604 19.65 -0.52 14.23
N LEU A 605 20.69 -1.29 13.90
CA LEU A 605 20.76 -2.73 14.21
C LEU A 605 20.70 -2.95 15.72
N PHE A 606 21.47 -2.18 16.49
CA PHE A 606 21.52 -2.31 17.94
C PHE A 606 20.25 -1.78 18.61
N ASP A 607 19.62 -0.75 18.05
CA ASP A 607 18.31 -0.26 18.49
C ASP A 607 17.22 -1.31 18.26
N ALA A 608 17.13 -1.91 17.07
CA ALA A 608 16.18 -2.98 16.79
C ALA A 608 16.41 -4.23 17.67
N ALA A 609 17.66 -4.54 18.00
CA ALA A 609 17.99 -5.60 18.94
C ALA A 609 17.54 -5.26 20.37
N LEU A 610 17.76 -4.01 20.82
CA LEU A 610 17.28 -3.54 22.12
C LEU A 610 15.75 -3.63 22.19
N GLU A 611 15.05 -3.09 21.19
CA GLU A 611 13.60 -3.13 21.07
C GLU A 611 13.07 -4.57 21.16
N ALA A 612 13.70 -5.52 20.47
CA ALA A 612 13.32 -6.93 20.56
C ALA A 612 13.53 -7.52 21.96
N LEU A 613 14.60 -7.12 22.66
CA LEU A 613 14.91 -7.60 24.01
C LEU A 613 13.97 -7.01 25.08
N THR A 614 13.55 -5.75 24.89
CA THR A 614 12.75 -4.97 25.85
C THR A 614 11.27 -4.84 25.47
N ALA A 615 10.83 -5.44 24.36
CA ALA A 615 9.44 -5.42 23.92
C ALA A 615 8.48 -5.90 25.01
N ALA A 616 7.27 -5.34 25.02
CA ALA A 616 6.24 -5.67 25.99
C ALA A 616 5.42 -6.90 25.56
N THR A 617 5.32 -7.15 24.25
CA THR A 617 4.53 -8.25 23.68
C THR A 617 5.33 -9.09 22.69
N ALA A 618 4.92 -10.33 22.46
CA ALA A 618 5.55 -11.23 21.50
C ALA A 618 5.45 -10.72 20.05
N GLY A 619 4.37 -10.00 19.71
CA GLY A 619 4.21 -9.38 18.40
C GLY A 619 5.21 -8.24 18.16
N GLU A 620 5.41 -7.38 19.16
CA GLU A 620 6.43 -6.33 19.13
C GLU A 620 7.83 -6.93 19.05
N ALA A 621 8.13 -7.92 19.90
CA ALA A 621 9.44 -8.58 19.90
C ALA A 621 9.74 -9.25 18.56
N ALA A 622 8.77 -9.94 17.96
CA ALA A 622 8.91 -10.56 16.65
C ALA A 622 9.07 -9.52 15.53
N THR A 623 8.36 -8.39 15.60
CA THR A 623 8.51 -7.27 14.65
C THR A 623 9.92 -6.70 14.73
N ALA A 624 10.38 -6.34 15.94
CA ALA A 624 11.71 -5.80 16.17
C ALA A 624 12.81 -6.81 15.81
N TYR A 625 12.63 -8.10 16.10
CA TYR A 625 13.59 -9.14 15.71
C TYR A 625 13.70 -9.28 14.18
N LEU A 626 12.61 -9.25 13.44
CA LEU A 626 12.64 -9.27 11.98
C LEU A 626 13.29 -7.99 11.40
N SER A 627 13.10 -6.84 12.04
CA SER A 627 13.83 -5.60 11.69
C SER A 627 15.33 -5.72 11.97
N PHE A 628 15.72 -6.22 13.14
CA PHE A 628 17.11 -6.53 13.51
C PHE A 628 17.75 -7.50 12.52
N ARG A 629 17.05 -8.58 12.14
CA ARG A 629 17.47 -9.55 11.12
C ARG A 629 17.73 -8.91 9.76
N ASN A 630 16.87 -7.99 9.37
CA ASN A 630 17.02 -7.26 8.11
C ASN A 630 18.23 -6.32 8.11
N LEU A 631 18.62 -5.84 9.29
CA LEU A 631 19.77 -4.97 9.51
C LEU A 631 21.09 -5.73 9.70
N LEU A 632 21.06 -7.05 9.96
CA LEU A 632 22.27 -7.86 10.06
C LEU A 632 23.18 -7.67 8.83
N PRO A 633 24.51 -7.70 8.99
CA PRO A 633 25.43 -7.45 7.89
C PRO A 633 25.14 -8.30 6.64
N PHE A 634 24.99 -7.63 5.51
CA PHE A 634 24.66 -8.22 4.20
C PHE A 634 23.35 -9.03 4.17
N ALA A 635 22.43 -8.84 5.12
CA ALA A 635 21.07 -9.40 5.01
C ALA A 635 20.29 -8.75 3.87
N THR A 636 20.46 -7.44 3.72
CA THR A 636 19.92 -6.63 2.64
C THR A 636 21.03 -5.77 2.04
N VAL A 637 21.16 -5.80 0.73
CA VAL A 637 22.21 -5.09 -0.03
C VAL A 637 21.60 -4.18 -1.09
N ASP A 638 22.34 -3.17 -1.55
CA ASP A 638 21.80 -2.18 -2.51
C ASP A 638 21.88 -2.64 -3.99
N THR A 639 22.82 -3.54 -4.28
CA THR A 639 23.02 -4.07 -5.64
C THR A 639 22.10 -5.26 -5.93
N GLY A 640 21.77 -5.46 -7.20
CA GLY A 640 20.97 -6.60 -7.67
C GLY A 640 19.58 -6.23 -8.18
N ASP A 641 18.79 -7.27 -8.49
CA ASP A 641 17.39 -7.13 -8.91
C ASP A 641 16.47 -7.04 -7.68
N ARG A 642 15.67 -5.97 -7.63
CA ARG A 642 14.73 -5.67 -6.53
C ARG A 642 13.39 -6.39 -6.67
N GLY A 643 13.22 -7.22 -7.71
CA GLY A 643 12.00 -7.97 -8.00
C GLY A 643 11.62 -9.05 -6.97
N GLY A 644 12.50 -9.36 -6.01
CA GLY A 644 12.26 -10.39 -5.00
C GLY A 644 12.54 -11.79 -5.54
N HIS A 645 13.79 -12.25 -5.41
CA HIS A 645 14.19 -13.59 -5.82
C HIS A 645 13.67 -14.67 -4.85
N GLY A 646 13.01 -15.70 -5.40
CA GLY A 646 12.61 -16.88 -4.63
C GLY A 646 11.60 -16.63 -3.50
N GLU A 647 10.82 -15.55 -3.58
CA GLU A 647 9.81 -15.17 -2.56
C GLU A 647 8.56 -16.08 -2.62
N LYS A 648 8.77 -17.40 -2.51
CA LYS A 648 7.71 -18.40 -2.42
C LYS A 648 8.05 -19.42 -1.35
N THR A 649 7.01 -19.94 -0.71
CA THR A 649 7.15 -20.94 0.36
C THR A 649 7.62 -22.30 -0.14
N ASP A 650 7.51 -22.57 -1.44
CA ASP A 650 7.89 -23.83 -2.10
C ASP A 650 9.19 -23.72 -2.91
N ALA A 651 9.87 -22.57 -2.88
CA ALA A 651 11.12 -22.36 -3.61
C ALA A 651 12.29 -23.15 -3.01
N GLY A 652 13.20 -23.57 -3.88
CA GLY A 652 14.38 -24.34 -3.48
C GLY A 652 15.40 -23.55 -2.67
N LEU A 653 16.30 -24.25 -1.97
CA LEU A 653 17.38 -23.66 -1.17
C LEU A 653 18.20 -22.63 -1.96
N LYS A 654 18.59 -22.94 -3.19
CA LYS A 654 19.37 -22.03 -4.03
C LYS A 654 18.53 -20.89 -4.62
N GLU A 655 17.24 -21.10 -4.86
CA GLU A 655 16.35 -20.09 -5.45
C GLU A 655 16.02 -18.97 -4.46
N THR A 656 16.02 -19.31 -3.17
CA THR A 656 15.76 -18.37 -2.06
C THR A 656 17.02 -17.64 -1.58
N TYR A 657 18.17 -17.88 -2.22
CA TYR A 657 19.45 -17.22 -1.92
C TYR A 657 19.88 -16.34 -3.09
N ASP A 658 19.94 -15.03 -2.88
CA ASP A 658 20.38 -14.09 -3.92
C ASP A 658 21.92 -14.00 -3.97
N ALA A 659 22.52 -15.06 -4.50
CA ALA A 659 23.97 -15.16 -4.66
C ALA A 659 24.53 -14.04 -5.55
N LYS A 660 23.75 -13.57 -6.53
CA LYS A 660 24.19 -12.55 -7.48
C LYS A 660 24.28 -11.19 -6.81
N ALA A 661 23.21 -10.73 -6.15
CA ALA A 661 23.22 -9.46 -5.43
C ALA A 661 24.33 -9.43 -4.36
N LEU A 662 24.56 -10.56 -3.68
CA LEU A 662 25.68 -10.65 -2.74
C LEU A 662 27.02 -10.53 -3.45
N ALA A 663 27.26 -11.28 -4.53
CA ALA A 663 28.52 -11.24 -5.27
C ALA A 663 28.83 -9.84 -5.84
N ASP A 664 27.83 -9.15 -6.38
CA ASP A 664 27.94 -7.79 -6.90
C ASP A 664 28.34 -6.81 -5.77
N THR A 665 27.64 -6.85 -4.64
CA THR A 665 27.94 -5.99 -3.46
C THR A 665 29.33 -6.26 -2.92
N VAL A 666 29.72 -7.53 -2.84
CA VAL A 666 31.00 -7.94 -2.28
C VAL A 666 32.17 -7.54 -3.18
N SER A 667 31.95 -7.52 -4.50
CA SER A 667 32.93 -6.98 -5.45
C SER A 667 33.18 -5.48 -5.21
N LEU A 668 32.12 -4.70 -4.99
CA LEU A 668 32.24 -3.27 -4.65
C LEU A 668 32.97 -3.06 -3.32
N VAL A 669 32.68 -3.87 -2.29
CA VAL A 669 33.40 -3.80 -1.00
C VAL A 669 34.88 -4.13 -1.19
N ALA A 670 35.21 -5.15 -1.99
CA ALA A 670 36.60 -5.51 -2.28
C ALA A 670 37.33 -4.38 -3.02
N GLU A 671 36.69 -3.74 -4.00
CA GLU A 671 37.21 -2.58 -4.71
C GLU A 671 37.45 -1.38 -3.78
N ASP A 672 36.48 -1.07 -2.90
CA ASP A 672 36.57 0.00 -1.91
C ASP A 672 37.73 -0.20 -0.93
N LEU A 673 38.00 -1.46 -0.55
CA LEU A 673 39.11 -1.81 0.33
C LEU A 673 40.47 -1.81 -0.41
N ALA A 674 40.49 -2.09 -1.72
CA ALA A 674 41.69 -2.20 -2.54
C ALA A 674 42.21 -0.86 -3.09
N MET A 675 41.32 0.08 -3.41
CA MET A 675 41.73 1.40 -3.91
C MET A 675 42.45 2.22 -2.81
N LEU A 676 43.43 3.05 -3.21
CA LEU A 676 44.32 3.95 -2.43
C LEU A 676 43.59 4.99 -1.55
N ARG A 677 42.72 4.52 -0.65
CA ARG A 677 41.95 5.26 0.36
C ARG A 677 42.00 4.58 1.73
N ALA A 678 42.81 3.54 1.91
CA ALA A 678 42.94 2.77 3.15
C ALA A 678 43.11 3.66 4.41
N GLN A 679 43.84 4.78 4.31
CA GLN A 679 43.95 5.74 5.41
C GLN A 679 42.63 6.47 5.70
N SER A 680 41.97 7.02 4.67
CA SER A 680 40.66 7.70 4.81
C SER A 680 39.55 6.74 5.25
N TYR A 681 39.57 5.51 4.73
CA TYR A 681 38.63 4.44 5.09
C TYR A 681 38.85 4.02 6.54
N GLY A 682 40.10 3.74 6.93
CA GLY A 682 40.46 3.40 8.31
C GLY A 682 40.10 4.51 9.30
N ALA A 683 40.27 5.79 8.94
CA ALA A 683 39.85 6.92 9.77
C ALA A 683 38.33 6.96 9.98
N ARG A 684 37.54 6.73 8.92
CA ARG A 684 36.06 6.64 9.00
C ARG A 684 35.63 5.48 9.90
N LEU A 685 36.21 4.29 9.73
CA LEU A 685 35.95 3.12 10.59
C LEU A 685 36.26 3.42 12.07
N SER A 686 37.39 4.06 12.37
CA SER A 686 37.74 4.45 13.74
C SER A 686 36.80 5.52 14.31
N LYS A 687 36.29 6.45 13.49
CA LYS A 687 35.28 7.42 13.89
C LYS A 687 33.97 6.73 14.28
N ILE A 688 33.47 5.82 13.44
CA ILE A 688 32.26 5.02 13.71
C ILE A 688 32.43 4.19 14.99
N ALA A 689 33.57 3.49 15.13
CA ALA A 689 33.88 2.72 16.34
C ALA A 689 33.94 3.58 17.62
N THR A 690 34.30 4.85 17.50
CA THR A 690 34.28 5.80 18.61
C THR A 690 32.86 6.22 18.93
N GLY A 691 32.03 6.47 17.91
CA GLY A 691 30.58 6.72 18.05
C GLY A 691 29.88 5.61 18.82
N LEU A 692 30.03 4.35 18.41
CA LEU A 692 29.44 3.20 19.10
C LEU A 692 29.85 3.11 20.59
N ARG A 693 31.13 3.36 20.90
CA ARG A 693 31.61 3.39 22.30
C ARG A 693 31.06 4.56 23.09
N LYS A 694 30.80 5.69 22.43
CA LYS A 694 30.20 6.89 23.03
C LYS A 694 28.75 6.60 23.40
N SER A 695 27.97 6.03 22.48
CA SER A 695 26.58 5.60 22.74
C SER A 695 26.46 4.61 23.90
N LEU A 696 27.45 3.72 24.09
CA LEU A 696 27.50 2.84 25.27
C LEU A 696 27.75 3.57 26.61
N LYS A 697 28.45 4.71 26.60
CA LYS A 697 28.84 5.46 27.81
C LYS A 697 27.83 6.53 28.20
N GLU A 698 27.26 7.22 27.22
CA GLU A 698 26.32 8.33 27.47
C GLU A 698 24.94 7.83 27.95
N GLY A 699 24.65 6.55 27.77
CA GLY A 699 23.46 5.91 28.28
C GLY A 699 23.77 4.68 29.10
N GLU A 700 24.18 4.82 30.36
CA GLU A 700 24.23 3.70 31.33
C GLU A 700 22.88 2.92 31.38
N THR A 701 21.80 3.46 30.80
CA THR A 701 20.48 2.85 30.63
C THR A 701 20.09 2.38 29.21
N TYR A 702 20.77 2.79 28.12
CA TYR A 702 20.30 2.51 26.74
C TYR A 702 20.78 1.13 26.22
N TRP A 703 21.93 1.05 25.54
CA TRP A 703 22.51 -0.24 25.10
C TRP A 703 23.29 -0.96 26.21
N GLY A 704 23.57 -0.27 27.32
CA GLY A 704 24.36 -0.80 28.43
C GLY A 704 23.63 -1.83 29.30
N SER A 705 22.29 -1.90 29.21
CA SER A 705 21.46 -2.74 30.07
C SER A 705 21.50 -4.23 29.67
N PRO A 706 21.16 -4.64 28.44
CA PRO A 706 21.26 -6.06 28.06
C PRO A 706 22.73 -6.47 27.85
N THR A 707 23.20 -7.46 28.61
CA THR A 707 24.61 -7.91 28.55
C THR A 707 25.04 -8.34 27.16
N ALA A 708 24.20 -9.10 26.44
CA ALA A 708 24.48 -9.55 25.08
C ALA A 708 24.65 -8.38 24.09
N LEU A 709 23.84 -7.33 24.23
CA LEU A 709 23.90 -6.14 23.39
C LEU A 709 25.19 -5.35 23.66
N ARG A 710 25.49 -5.08 24.93
CA ARG A 710 26.72 -4.40 25.37
C ARG A 710 27.97 -5.11 24.85
N GLU A 711 28.01 -6.44 24.94
CA GLU A 711 29.10 -7.26 24.41
C GLU A 711 29.22 -7.15 22.88
N ALA A 712 28.09 -7.21 22.16
CA ALA A 712 28.06 -7.11 20.71
C ALA A 712 28.54 -5.75 20.19
N VAL A 713 28.08 -4.64 20.80
CA VAL A 713 28.51 -3.27 20.45
C VAL A 713 30.01 -3.12 20.71
N THR A 714 30.50 -3.61 21.86
CA THR A 714 31.92 -3.57 22.22
C THR A 714 32.78 -4.38 21.24
N ALA A 715 32.31 -5.56 20.84
CA ALA A 715 32.98 -6.41 19.88
C ALA A 715 33.00 -5.77 18.48
N SER A 716 31.89 -5.15 18.06
CA SER A 716 31.78 -4.43 16.78
C SER A 716 32.76 -3.26 16.69
N ALA A 717 32.76 -2.37 17.70
CA ALA A 717 33.70 -1.26 17.79
C ALA A 717 35.17 -1.72 17.84
N SER A 718 35.43 -2.92 18.37
CA SER A 718 36.77 -3.51 18.39
C SER A 718 37.18 -4.06 17.03
N ARG A 719 36.27 -4.73 16.32
CA ARG A 719 36.48 -5.25 14.96
C ARG A 719 36.69 -4.13 13.94
N LEU A 720 35.91 -3.05 14.00
CA LEU A 720 36.07 -1.86 13.14
C LEU A 720 37.46 -1.22 13.33
N ASN A 721 37.91 -1.06 14.58
CA ASN A 721 39.26 -0.55 14.87
C ASN A 721 40.37 -1.51 14.47
N ALA A 722 40.16 -2.82 14.57
CA ALA A 722 41.11 -3.82 14.09
C ALA A 722 41.29 -3.70 12.57
N LEU A 723 40.19 -3.68 11.80
CA LEU A 723 40.25 -3.49 10.35
C LEU A 723 40.90 -2.15 9.97
N ALA A 724 40.57 -1.07 10.68
CA ALA A 724 41.21 0.23 10.46
C ALA A 724 42.74 0.20 10.67
N ARG A 725 43.24 -0.63 11.60
CA ARG A 725 44.69 -0.83 11.79
C ARG A 725 45.29 -1.70 10.68
N ASP A 726 44.59 -2.75 10.26
CA ASP A 726 45.06 -3.66 9.21
C ASP A 726 45.16 -2.95 7.87
N LEU A 727 44.15 -2.14 7.51
CA LEU A 727 44.16 -1.30 6.31
C LEU A 727 45.32 -0.29 6.34
N ARG A 728 45.62 0.31 7.49
CA ARG A 728 46.79 1.21 7.65
C ARG A 728 48.13 0.48 7.46
N ARG A 729 48.17 -0.83 7.70
CA ARG A 729 49.34 -1.70 7.48
C ARG A 729 49.39 -2.28 6.07
N GLY A 730 48.43 -1.94 5.20
CA GLY A 730 48.33 -2.50 3.85
C GLY A 730 47.78 -3.94 3.81
N SER A 731 47.21 -4.43 4.91
CA SER A 731 46.59 -5.75 4.98
C SER A 731 45.10 -5.63 4.67
N VAL A 732 44.69 -6.10 3.49
CA VAL A 732 43.28 -6.14 3.06
C VAL A 732 42.75 -7.57 3.24
N PRO A 733 41.64 -7.77 3.98
CA PRO A 733 41.06 -9.10 4.12
C PRO A 733 40.42 -9.57 2.80
N ASP A 734 40.40 -10.90 2.58
CA ASP A 734 39.59 -11.52 1.52
C ASP A 734 38.10 -11.43 1.90
N ALA A 735 37.50 -10.27 1.62
CA ALA A 735 36.10 -9.98 1.90
C ALA A 735 35.17 -10.95 1.15
N THR A 736 35.55 -11.34 -0.06
CA THR A 736 34.76 -12.24 -0.91
C THR A 736 34.48 -13.57 -0.26
N LYS A 737 35.53 -14.27 0.14
CA LYS A 737 35.37 -15.58 0.77
C LYS A 737 34.62 -15.51 2.09
N VAL A 738 34.93 -14.51 2.92
CA VAL A 738 34.38 -14.41 4.28
C VAL A 738 32.89 -14.06 4.25
N ILE A 739 32.48 -13.09 3.42
CA ILE A 739 31.09 -12.65 3.34
C ILE A 739 30.21 -13.74 2.71
N SER A 740 30.63 -14.31 1.58
CA SER A 740 29.83 -15.33 0.89
C SER A 740 29.63 -16.59 1.74
N ALA A 741 30.66 -17.08 2.42
CA ALA A 741 30.56 -18.24 3.29
C ALA A 741 29.58 -18.00 4.45
N ALA A 742 29.78 -16.91 5.21
CA ALA A 742 28.94 -16.62 6.38
C ALA A 742 27.46 -16.39 6.00
N ARG A 743 27.18 -15.70 4.89
CA ARG A 743 25.80 -15.51 4.42
C ARG A 743 25.17 -16.78 3.86
N TRP A 744 25.95 -17.66 3.21
CA TRP A 744 25.44 -18.94 2.73
C TRP A 744 25.09 -19.88 3.89
N ASP A 745 25.96 -19.99 4.89
CA ASP A 745 25.71 -20.81 6.07
C ASP A 745 24.48 -20.32 6.84
N GLU A 746 24.34 -19.00 6.97
CA GLU A 746 23.18 -18.39 7.59
C GLU A 746 21.88 -18.64 6.81
N HIS A 747 21.94 -18.52 5.49
CA HIS A 747 20.82 -18.85 4.61
C HIS A 747 20.38 -20.32 4.78
N ASN A 748 21.33 -21.26 4.75
CA ASN A 748 21.07 -22.68 4.95
C ASN A 748 20.41 -22.95 6.30
N ARG A 749 20.91 -22.31 7.37
CA ARG A 749 20.34 -22.44 8.72
C ARG A 749 18.87 -22.03 8.74
N LEU A 750 18.55 -20.85 8.21
CA LEU A 750 17.17 -20.36 8.17
C LEU A 750 16.26 -21.20 7.27
N TYR A 751 16.76 -21.61 6.10
CA TYR A 751 15.99 -22.44 5.17
C TYR A 751 15.60 -23.78 5.81
N ASN A 752 16.52 -24.40 6.53
CA ASN A 752 16.26 -25.65 7.25
C ASN A 752 15.24 -25.46 8.38
N LEU A 753 15.34 -24.36 9.14
CA LEU A 753 14.35 -24.02 10.17
C LEU A 753 12.95 -23.76 9.58
N PHE A 754 12.88 -23.12 8.43
CA PHE A 754 11.62 -22.86 7.73
C PHE A 754 10.93 -24.15 7.25
N HIS A 755 11.71 -25.14 6.82
CA HIS A 755 11.19 -26.42 6.29
C HIS A 755 11.06 -27.54 7.33
N SER A 756 11.65 -27.41 8.53
CA SER A 756 11.49 -28.35 9.65
C SER A 756 10.13 -28.21 10.33
#